data_AF-A0AA88CNY9-F1
#
_entry.id   AF-A0AA88CNY9-F1
#
_cell.length_a   1.000
_cell.length_b   1.000
_cell.length_c   1.000
_cell.angle_alpha   90.00
_cell.angle_beta   90.00
_cell.angle_gamma   90.00
#
_symmetry.space_group_name_H-M   'P 1'
#
loop_
_entity.id
_entity.type
_entity.pdbx_description
1 polymer ?
#
loop_
_entity_poly.entity_id
_entity_poly.type
_entity_poly.pdbx_seq_one_letter_code
_entity_poly.pdbx_strand_id
1 'polypeptide(L)'
;MVTISQNVDVEKVQQEIAERLGLKLTERALRTRAERIQRQLEQEKEILLILDDVWVKFELADVGISFEDDQKGCKILVTSRFQDLLFDGYIDATKRFRVGFLSDDEATNLFNKSAGSSVVEPDFKVLAPKIIQECSGLPIAITTVASALRNKKLAVWHAALRQLRSNTIVDILGMDASVYKGVKLSYDFLRSEEAQLLLLFCSLRGEDSGSDIKFLLKYAMGWSLFQGAYKLEEARDRVYALTYELQARYLLFIDEYYRDCARMHDIIRDVVMSIATKERKMHHIRYTTELRHLSSNNALEDSVVIFVCDKPGDEQLPEKLKCPNLKFLFVDNRSVPDQFFEETKNLRVLDLNRVPIERLPSSICALQRLRTLCMWGCSRLRDITSIGELKSLELLTIASCNIKMVPKEIGQLTGLRSLDLNNCYQLRVIKSDVISKLTKLEELNLANDRIHWEFERVNGESNNASLTEVKNLAELTTLNLQIEDANILPQDFFTDKLERYQISIGRNFDDGDLKKYRWDTWPTKRMLQLCLSEGELPKEKGLEVLLKNSQLLYLDGLEDVSNFAYELGTEGFQQLKYLVLQERNGIQHVVNSMEQTHPCTAFQSLELLILRGMMKLEKICHGELTPESFAKLQVIKVSSCDKLRNLFHYSVAKCLSRLETIQVTDCKMLEEIVINEGQIVGSEIIFPQLRSLELKNVPKLSHFISEDPPQRSTSPLFCGKLADPTSYMKLRELVVEDCFSLKCLFSSSVAENLLQLNRLEIRNCNQLEEVVVTNQRMDKLLFPQLNYVMLNNLPKLKRFCSRIVLECPRLVELQMKGCPQLTSSVSISEHEHLS
;
A
#
# COMPACT_ATOMS: atom_id res chain seq x y z
N MET A 1 -18.96 -1.56 1.75
CA MET A 1 -18.95 -0.23 2.37
C MET A 1 -18.50 0.76 1.32
N VAL A 2 -19.24 1.85 1.18
CA VAL A 2 -19.02 2.93 0.22
C VAL A 2 -19.25 4.23 0.96
N THR A 3 -18.32 5.17 0.86
CA THR A 3 -18.43 6.47 1.55
C THR A 3 -19.18 7.45 0.66
N ILE A 4 -20.18 8.13 1.23
CA ILE A 4 -21.03 9.10 0.54
C ILE A 4 -20.60 10.49 0.98
N SER A 5 -19.75 11.14 0.18
CA SER A 5 -19.26 12.48 0.50
C SER A 5 -20.36 13.54 0.49
N GLN A 6 -20.03 14.75 0.97
CA GLN A 6 -20.96 15.88 1.06
C GLN A 6 -21.66 16.22 -0.27
N ASN A 7 -20.95 16.01 -1.38
CA ASN A 7 -21.47 16.15 -2.75
C ASN A 7 -21.42 14.79 -3.45
N VAL A 8 -22.54 14.07 -3.42
CA VAL A 8 -22.65 12.71 -3.95
C VAL A 8 -22.20 12.66 -5.41
N ASP A 9 -21.07 11.98 -5.65
CA ASP A 9 -20.61 11.66 -6.99
C ASP A 9 -21.16 10.28 -7.38
N VAL A 10 -22.32 10.28 -8.04
CA VAL A 10 -23.02 9.05 -8.41
C VAL A 10 -22.13 8.11 -9.23
N GLU A 11 -21.31 8.63 -10.15
CA GLU A 11 -20.41 7.81 -10.96
C GLU A 11 -19.38 7.08 -10.10
N LYS A 12 -18.75 7.81 -9.17
CA LYS A 12 -17.76 7.26 -8.24
C LYS A 12 -18.39 6.24 -7.30
N VAL A 13 -19.58 6.54 -6.76
CA VAL A 13 -20.32 5.62 -5.87
C VAL A 13 -20.66 4.34 -6.61
N GLN A 14 -21.19 4.43 -7.84
CA GLN A 14 -21.44 3.27 -8.71
C GLN A 14 -20.16 2.47 -8.98
N GLN A 15 -19.04 3.16 -9.26
CA GLN A 15 -17.76 2.51 -9.49
C GLN A 15 -17.30 1.72 -8.26
N GLU A 16 -17.39 2.33 -7.08
CA GLU A 16 -16.98 1.68 -5.83
C GLU A 16 -17.88 0.48 -5.50
N ILE A 17 -19.21 0.60 -5.68
CA ILE A 17 -20.12 -0.55 -5.53
C ILE A 17 -19.71 -1.67 -6.48
N ALA A 18 -19.53 -1.36 -7.76
CA ALA A 18 -19.18 -2.36 -8.77
C ALA A 18 -17.85 -3.07 -8.47
N GLU A 19 -16.82 -2.34 -8.05
CA GLU A 19 -15.53 -2.91 -7.65
C GLU A 19 -15.67 -3.88 -6.48
N ARG A 20 -16.50 -3.56 -5.49
CA ARG A 20 -16.78 -4.46 -4.35
C ARG A 20 -17.58 -5.70 -4.75
N LEU A 21 -18.40 -5.60 -5.80
CA LEU A 21 -19.13 -6.72 -6.39
C LEU A 21 -18.30 -7.51 -7.42
N GLY A 22 -17.05 -7.10 -7.72
CA GLY A 22 -16.27 -7.71 -8.80
C GLY A 22 -16.80 -7.42 -10.21
N LEU A 23 -17.69 -6.44 -10.33
CA LEU A 23 -18.32 -6.03 -11.58
C LEU A 23 -17.45 -4.97 -12.30
N LYS A 24 -17.20 -5.17 -13.60
CA LYS A 24 -16.58 -4.15 -14.44
C LYS A 24 -17.65 -3.33 -15.16
N LEU A 25 -17.78 -2.06 -14.78
CA LEU A 25 -18.58 -1.07 -15.50
C LEU A 25 -17.74 -0.50 -16.64
N THR A 26 -18.21 -0.66 -17.87
CA THR A 26 -17.58 -0.10 -19.09
C THR A 26 -18.44 0.97 -19.74
N GLU A 27 -19.66 1.14 -19.23
CA GLU A 27 -20.67 2.06 -19.72
C GLU A 27 -20.38 3.50 -19.26
N ARG A 28 -20.60 4.46 -20.17
CA ARG A 28 -20.50 5.90 -19.86
C ARG A 28 -21.76 6.47 -19.22
N ALA A 29 -22.93 5.87 -19.49
CA ALA A 29 -24.20 6.39 -19.00
C ALA A 29 -24.47 5.91 -17.56
N LEU A 30 -24.67 6.84 -16.62
CA LEU A 30 -24.92 6.56 -15.21
C LEU A 30 -26.12 5.62 -15.00
N ARG A 31 -27.21 5.82 -15.74
CA ARG A 31 -28.39 4.96 -15.65
C ARG A 31 -28.10 3.50 -16.00
N THR A 32 -27.33 3.25 -17.07
CA THR A 32 -26.98 1.88 -17.48
C THR A 32 -26.05 1.21 -16.48
N ARG A 33 -25.13 1.99 -15.86
CA ARG A 33 -24.30 1.53 -14.75
C ARG A 33 -25.15 1.12 -13.55
N ALA A 34 -26.13 1.95 -13.17
CA ALA A 34 -27.07 1.67 -12.08
C ALA A 34 -27.89 0.39 -12.34
N GLU A 35 -28.49 0.23 -13.53
CA GLU A 35 -29.26 -0.96 -13.91
C GLU A 35 -28.42 -2.24 -13.84
N ARG A 36 -27.12 -2.15 -14.15
CA ARG A 36 -26.20 -3.28 -14.11
C ARG A 36 -25.82 -3.66 -12.68
N ILE A 37 -25.58 -2.67 -11.84
CA ILE A 37 -25.38 -2.87 -10.39
C ILE A 37 -26.63 -3.51 -9.80
N GLN A 38 -27.82 -2.99 -10.12
CA GLN A 38 -29.09 -3.50 -9.62
C GLN A 38 -29.25 -5.00 -9.95
N ARG A 39 -29.06 -5.40 -11.22
CA ARG A 39 -29.14 -6.81 -11.63
C ARG A 39 -28.14 -7.71 -10.90
N GLN A 40 -26.96 -7.19 -10.59
CA GLN A 40 -25.98 -7.95 -9.82
C GLN A 40 -26.45 -8.12 -8.38
N LEU A 41 -26.94 -7.05 -7.75
CA LEU A 41 -27.49 -7.10 -6.39
C LEU A 41 -28.68 -8.05 -6.27
N GLU A 42 -29.53 -8.14 -7.30
CA GLU A 42 -30.66 -9.08 -7.38
C GLU A 42 -30.22 -10.56 -7.46
N GLN A 43 -29.00 -10.85 -7.92
CA GLN A 43 -28.47 -12.21 -8.01
C GLN A 43 -27.82 -12.70 -6.71
N GLU A 44 -27.46 -11.77 -5.81
CA GLU A 44 -26.80 -12.12 -4.55
C GLU A 44 -27.81 -12.61 -3.51
N LYS A 45 -27.57 -13.81 -2.94
CA LYS A 45 -28.47 -14.41 -1.94
C LYS A 45 -28.48 -13.66 -0.61
N GLU A 46 -27.34 -13.11 -0.18
CA GLU A 46 -27.20 -12.28 1.02
C GLU A 46 -26.12 -11.21 0.80
N ILE A 47 -26.46 -9.93 1.01
CA ILE A 47 -25.50 -8.83 0.90
C ILE A 47 -25.72 -7.80 2.00
N LEU A 48 -24.61 -7.26 2.53
CA LEU A 48 -24.62 -6.09 3.42
C LEU A 48 -23.98 -4.91 2.69
N LEU A 49 -24.80 -3.94 2.31
CA LEU A 49 -24.33 -2.66 1.79
C LEU A 49 -24.23 -1.66 2.94
N ILE A 50 -23.06 -1.02 3.08
CA ILE A 50 -22.84 0.03 4.07
C ILE A 50 -22.63 1.33 3.31
N LEU A 51 -23.57 2.28 3.44
CA LEU A 51 -23.48 3.64 2.92
C LEU A 51 -23.03 4.54 4.06
N ASP A 52 -21.75 4.85 4.07
CA ASP A 52 -21.11 5.56 5.18
C ASP A 52 -21.13 7.07 4.98
N ASP A 53 -21.36 7.81 6.05
CA ASP A 53 -21.29 9.27 6.17
C ASP A 53 -22.23 10.05 5.24
N VAL A 54 -23.49 9.65 5.09
CA VAL A 54 -24.45 10.34 4.19
C VAL A 54 -24.76 11.76 4.68
N TRP A 55 -24.44 12.76 3.85
CA TRP A 55 -24.62 14.20 4.16
C TRP A 55 -25.87 14.84 3.56
N VAL A 56 -26.38 14.32 2.44
CA VAL A 56 -27.50 14.91 1.68
C VAL A 56 -28.43 13.81 1.15
N LYS A 57 -29.68 14.18 0.86
CA LYS A 57 -30.63 13.29 0.19
C LYS A 57 -30.19 13.08 -1.27
N PHE A 58 -30.09 11.84 -1.71
CA PHE A 58 -29.82 11.39 -3.09
C PHE A 58 -30.67 10.17 -3.47
N GLU A 59 -30.97 9.95 -4.74
CA GLU A 59 -31.80 8.79 -5.11
C GLU A 59 -30.98 7.50 -5.09
N LEU A 60 -31.38 6.53 -4.26
CA LEU A 60 -30.69 5.23 -4.18
C LEU A 60 -30.76 4.46 -5.50
N ALA A 61 -31.83 4.67 -6.27
CA ALA A 61 -31.97 4.14 -7.62
C ALA A 61 -30.86 4.63 -8.57
N ASP A 62 -30.35 5.86 -8.38
CA ASP A 62 -29.27 6.40 -9.21
C ASP A 62 -27.96 5.62 -9.05
N VAL A 63 -27.77 4.92 -7.92
CA VAL A 63 -26.59 4.08 -7.66
C VAL A 63 -26.88 2.58 -7.82
N GLY A 64 -28.06 2.24 -8.35
CA GLY A 64 -28.46 0.86 -8.64
C GLY A 64 -29.10 0.13 -7.46
N ILE A 65 -29.58 0.85 -6.45
CA ILE A 65 -30.22 0.28 -5.26
C ILE A 65 -31.73 0.53 -5.34
N SER A 66 -32.53 -0.54 -5.43
CA SER A 66 -33.99 -0.49 -5.45
C SER A 66 -34.60 -1.27 -4.28
N PHE A 67 -35.85 -0.95 -3.91
CA PHE A 67 -36.54 -1.45 -2.71
C PHE A 67 -37.74 -2.34 -3.03
N GLU A 68 -37.77 -3.02 -4.17
CA GLU A 68 -38.88 -3.95 -4.44
C GLU A 68 -38.85 -5.11 -3.43
N ASP A 69 -40.03 -5.50 -2.92
CA ASP A 69 -40.30 -6.39 -1.77
C ASP A 69 -39.65 -7.79 -1.84
N ASP A 70 -38.95 -8.10 -2.93
CA ASP A 70 -38.41 -9.41 -3.27
C ASP A 70 -36.91 -9.58 -2.90
N GLN A 71 -36.22 -8.54 -2.41
CA GLN A 71 -34.82 -8.62 -1.98
C GLN A 71 -34.66 -9.30 -0.60
N LYS A 72 -34.96 -10.60 -0.51
CA LYS A 72 -34.85 -11.40 0.73
C LYS A 72 -33.43 -11.54 1.32
N GLY A 73 -32.41 -10.92 0.71
CA GLY A 73 -31.00 -11.03 1.10
C GLY A 73 -30.26 -9.70 1.35
N CYS A 74 -30.78 -8.56 0.92
CA CYS A 74 -30.05 -7.28 0.95
C CYS A 74 -30.33 -6.50 2.24
N LYS A 75 -29.27 -6.24 3.03
CA LYS A 75 -29.32 -5.35 4.20
C LYS A 75 -28.54 -4.09 3.87
N ILE A 76 -29.13 -2.93 4.14
CA ILE A 76 -28.47 -1.64 3.97
C ILE A 76 -28.26 -1.02 5.34
N LEU A 77 -27.01 -0.71 5.68
CA LEU A 77 -26.64 0.10 6.83
C LEU A 77 -26.26 1.48 6.34
N VAL A 78 -26.95 2.51 6.83
CA VAL A 78 -26.65 3.91 6.53
C VAL A 78 -26.14 4.58 7.79
N THR A 79 -25.02 5.28 7.69
CA THR A 79 -24.53 6.15 8.77
C THR A 79 -24.67 7.61 8.32
N SER A 80 -25.06 8.49 9.23
CA SER A 80 -25.19 9.93 8.97
C SER A 80 -25.09 10.72 10.28
N ARG A 81 -24.60 11.96 10.19
CA ARG A 81 -24.62 12.93 11.29
C ARG A 81 -25.94 13.69 11.40
N PHE A 82 -26.77 13.66 10.35
CA PHE A 82 -27.99 14.45 10.28
C PHE A 82 -29.19 13.58 10.55
N GLN A 83 -29.81 13.81 11.70
CA GLN A 83 -31.01 13.08 12.10
C GLN A 83 -32.12 13.26 11.05
N ASP A 84 -32.33 14.45 10.52
CA ASP A 84 -33.41 14.73 9.57
C ASP A 84 -33.33 13.89 8.28
N LEU A 85 -32.11 13.51 7.84
CA LEU A 85 -31.93 12.61 6.70
C LEU A 85 -32.46 11.20 6.96
N LEU A 86 -32.39 10.72 8.21
CA LEU A 86 -32.82 9.37 8.60
C LEU A 86 -34.27 9.32 9.11
N PHE A 87 -34.85 10.48 9.43
CA PHE A 87 -36.15 10.59 10.11
C PHE A 87 -37.28 11.17 9.22
N ASP A 88 -36.97 11.90 8.14
CA ASP A 88 -37.97 12.47 7.21
C ASP A 88 -38.56 11.47 6.20
N GLY A 89 -38.42 10.15 6.42
CA GLY A 89 -38.90 9.12 5.48
C GLY A 89 -38.12 9.02 4.17
N TYR A 90 -36.97 9.70 4.06
CA TYR A 90 -36.08 9.63 2.89
C TYR A 90 -35.42 8.24 2.73
N ILE A 91 -35.10 7.59 3.86
CA ILE A 91 -34.76 6.17 3.88
C ILE A 91 -35.69 5.53 4.92
N ASP A 92 -36.60 4.66 4.49
CA ASP A 92 -37.53 3.98 5.39
C ASP A 92 -36.83 2.85 6.17
N ALA A 93 -35.96 3.27 7.10
CA ALA A 93 -35.13 2.35 7.85
C ALA A 93 -35.97 1.52 8.83
N THR A 94 -35.93 0.20 8.67
CA THR A 94 -36.58 -0.78 9.55
C THR A 94 -36.02 -0.78 10.98
N LYS A 95 -34.74 -0.44 11.16
CA LYS A 95 -34.08 -0.28 12.46
C LYS A 95 -33.21 0.96 12.48
N ARG A 96 -33.26 1.70 13.59
CA ARG A 96 -32.49 2.93 13.80
C ARG A 96 -31.65 2.79 15.07
N PHE A 97 -30.35 3.04 14.96
CA PHE A 97 -29.40 2.94 16.06
C PHE A 97 -28.78 4.32 16.30
N ARG A 98 -29.04 4.90 17.47
CA ARG A 98 -28.31 6.09 17.90
C ARG A 98 -27.04 5.64 18.60
N VAL A 99 -25.88 5.95 18.03
CA VAL A 99 -24.60 5.74 18.71
C VAL A 99 -24.49 6.79 19.82
N GLY A 100 -24.53 6.33 21.06
CA GLY A 100 -24.41 7.19 22.25
C GLY A 100 -22.98 7.63 22.52
N PHE A 101 -22.82 8.45 23.55
CA PHE A 101 -21.50 8.81 24.09
C PHE A 101 -20.91 7.64 24.89
N LEU A 102 -19.59 7.64 25.04
CA LEU A 102 -18.94 6.70 25.97
C LEU A 102 -19.42 6.96 27.40
N SER A 103 -19.62 5.88 28.16
CA SER A 103 -19.80 5.98 29.61
C SER A 103 -18.55 6.58 30.26
N ASP A 104 -18.69 7.12 31.49
CA ASP A 104 -17.57 7.72 32.22
C ASP A 104 -16.39 6.74 32.39
N ASP A 105 -16.67 5.46 32.59
CA ASP A 105 -15.65 4.40 32.74
C ASP A 105 -14.95 4.12 31.41
N GLU A 106 -15.69 4.01 30.30
CA GLU A 106 -15.13 3.82 28.96
C GLU A 106 -14.30 5.03 28.53
N ALA A 107 -14.81 6.25 28.76
CA ALA A 107 -14.13 7.50 28.48
C ALA A 107 -12.83 7.63 29.29
N THR A 108 -12.87 7.30 30.58
CA THR A 108 -11.70 7.29 31.46
C THR A 108 -10.66 6.27 31.02
N ASN A 109 -11.09 5.06 30.65
CA ASN A 109 -10.19 4.03 30.16
C ASN A 109 -9.52 4.46 28.84
N LEU A 110 -10.30 4.99 27.89
CA LEU A 110 -9.79 5.50 26.62
C LEU A 110 -8.81 6.67 26.82
N PHE A 111 -9.14 7.60 27.72
CA PHE A 111 -8.28 8.73 28.07
C PHE A 111 -6.96 8.25 28.67
N ASN A 112 -6.98 7.35 29.66
CA ASN A 112 -5.79 6.81 30.30
C ASN A 112 -4.89 6.07 29.31
N LYS A 113 -5.49 5.24 28.44
CA LYS A 113 -4.78 4.55 27.36
C LYS A 113 -4.07 5.53 26.42
N SER A 114 -4.69 6.68 26.15
CA SER A 114 -4.19 7.68 25.21
C SER A 114 -3.19 8.67 25.86
N ALA A 115 -3.36 9.02 27.13
CA ALA A 115 -2.50 9.94 27.87
C ALA A 115 -1.22 9.27 28.42
N GLY A 116 -1.18 7.93 28.48
CA GLY A 116 -0.02 7.17 28.94
C GLY A 116 0.22 7.26 30.44
N SER A 117 1.47 7.03 30.88
CA SER A 117 1.83 6.92 32.30
C SER A 117 1.66 8.21 33.12
N SER A 118 1.47 9.38 32.49
CA SER A 118 1.31 10.66 33.19
C SER A 118 0.08 10.70 34.11
N VAL A 119 -0.94 9.88 33.87
CA VAL A 119 -2.18 9.85 34.68
C VAL A 119 -2.03 9.03 35.97
N VAL A 120 -0.88 8.40 36.19
CA VAL A 120 -0.63 7.59 37.39
C VAL A 120 -0.39 8.46 38.63
N GLU A 121 0.13 9.68 38.44
CA GLU A 121 0.43 10.63 39.51
C GLU A 121 -0.85 11.26 40.13
N PRO A 122 -0.89 11.47 41.47
CA PRO A 122 -2.11 11.92 42.18
C PRO A 122 -2.72 13.21 41.65
N ASP A 123 -1.89 14.21 41.34
CA ASP A 123 -2.36 15.52 40.88
C ASP A 123 -3.06 15.46 39.52
N PHE A 124 -2.61 14.56 38.64
CA PHE A 124 -3.21 14.36 37.32
C PHE A 124 -4.52 13.58 37.41
N LYS A 125 -4.69 12.67 38.38
CA LYS A 125 -5.96 11.95 38.63
C LYS A 125 -7.11 12.87 39.01
N VAL A 126 -6.82 14.03 39.61
CA VAL A 126 -7.85 15.04 39.96
C VAL A 126 -8.27 15.87 38.74
N LEU A 127 -7.35 16.09 37.79
CA LEU A 127 -7.60 16.89 36.59
C LEU A 127 -8.20 16.08 35.44
N ALA A 128 -7.80 14.81 35.27
CA ALA A 128 -8.24 13.97 34.17
C ALA A 128 -9.78 13.89 34.04
N PRO A 129 -10.56 13.62 35.11
CA PRO A 129 -12.03 13.59 35.01
C PRO A 129 -12.64 14.91 34.54
N LYS A 130 -12.07 16.04 34.98
CA LYS A 130 -12.54 17.37 34.57
C LYS A 130 -12.30 17.62 33.08
N ILE A 131 -11.16 17.16 32.55
CA ILE A 131 -10.83 17.28 31.13
C ILE A 131 -11.70 16.34 30.29
N ILE A 132 -11.90 15.10 30.74
CA ILE A 132 -12.79 14.13 30.08
C ILE A 132 -14.22 14.68 29.98
N GLN A 133 -14.70 15.35 31.03
CA GLN A 133 -16.00 16.01 31.04
C GLN A 133 -16.11 17.07 29.94
N GLU A 134 -15.09 17.90 29.72
CA GLU A 134 -15.09 18.88 28.62
C GLU A 134 -15.07 18.22 27.23
N CYS A 135 -14.63 16.96 27.14
CA CYS A 135 -14.65 16.17 25.90
C CYS A 135 -16.00 15.48 25.63
N SER A 136 -16.99 15.63 26.53
CA SER A 136 -18.37 15.16 26.38
C SER A 136 -18.52 13.68 26.00
N GLY A 137 -17.61 12.81 26.48
CA GLY A 137 -17.66 11.36 26.19
C GLY A 137 -17.40 11.00 24.72
N LEU A 138 -16.94 11.93 23.89
CA LEU A 138 -16.69 11.72 22.46
C LEU A 138 -15.29 11.11 22.24
N PRO A 139 -15.16 9.93 21.63
CA PRO A 139 -13.88 9.24 21.47
C PRO A 139 -12.80 10.11 20.79
N ILE A 140 -13.16 10.84 19.73
CA ILE A 140 -12.21 11.66 18.96
C ILE A 140 -11.70 12.87 19.74
N ALA A 141 -12.55 13.51 20.55
CA ALA A 141 -12.14 14.60 21.42
C ALA A 141 -11.24 14.08 22.55
N ILE A 142 -11.64 12.96 23.16
CA ILE A 142 -10.87 12.31 24.23
C ILE A 142 -9.46 11.92 23.75
N THR A 143 -9.34 11.20 22.63
CA THR A 143 -8.04 10.70 22.15
C THR A 143 -7.10 11.83 21.70
N THR A 144 -7.63 12.85 21.02
CA THR A 144 -6.84 14.01 20.56
C THR A 144 -6.35 14.85 21.73
N VAL A 145 -7.20 15.14 22.73
CA VAL A 145 -6.81 15.89 23.94
C VAL A 145 -5.84 15.08 24.80
N ALA A 146 -6.15 13.82 25.08
CA ALA A 146 -5.33 12.95 25.92
C ALA A 146 -3.92 12.77 25.34
N SER A 147 -3.81 12.54 24.03
CA SER A 147 -2.52 12.40 23.36
C SER A 147 -1.72 13.71 23.32
N ALA A 148 -2.38 14.87 23.18
CA ALA A 148 -1.73 16.18 23.26
C ALA A 148 -1.14 16.48 24.66
N LEU A 149 -1.78 15.95 25.71
CA LEU A 149 -1.39 16.09 27.10
C LEU A 149 -0.38 15.03 27.59
N ARG A 150 -0.12 14.00 26.77
CA ARG A 150 0.84 12.94 27.07
C ARG A 150 2.23 13.52 27.41
N ASN A 151 2.78 13.10 28.55
CA ASN A 151 4.09 13.51 29.06
C ASN A 151 4.25 15.04 29.24
N LYS A 152 3.16 15.77 29.47
CA LYS A 152 3.18 17.22 29.78
C LYS A 152 3.16 17.47 31.28
N LYS A 153 3.77 18.59 31.70
CA LYS A 153 3.79 19.04 33.10
C LYS A 153 2.38 19.45 33.56
N LEU A 154 2.10 19.36 34.86
CA LEU A 154 0.81 19.68 35.47
C LEU A 154 0.27 21.09 35.12
N ALA A 155 1.15 22.10 35.05
CA ALA A 155 0.76 23.46 34.65
C ALA A 155 0.12 23.51 33.25
N VAL A 156 0.57 22.66 32.33
CA VAL A 156 0.05 22.54 30.96
C VAL A 156 -1.35 21.93 30.98
N TRP A 157 -1.63 20.97 31.87
CA TRP A 157 -2.96 20.39 32.04
C TRP A 157 -3.98 21.42 32.57
N HIS A 158 -3.57 22.26 33.52
CA HIS A 158 -4.40 23.37 33.97
C HIS A 158 -4.69 24.38 32.86
N ALA A 159 -3.69 24.72 32.04
CA ALA A 159 -3.88 25.61 30.89
C ALA A 159 -4.84 25.01 29.87
N ALA A 160 -4.68 23.73 29.54
CA ALA A 160 -5.57 23.00 28.64
C ALA A 160 -7.02 22.99 29.13
N LEU A 161 -7.26 22.69 30.42
CA LEU A 161 -8.61 22.71 30.99
C LEU A 161 -9.25 24.11 30.88
N ARG A 162 -8.48 25.19 31.10
CA ARG A 162 -8.99 26.56 30.92
C ARG A 162 -9.33 26.85 29.46
N GLN A 163 -8.51 26.38 28.52
CA GLN A 163 -8.75 26.55 27.09
C GLN A 163 -10.00 25.78 26.63
N LEU A 164 -10.21 24.55 27.10
CA LEU A 164 -11.41 23.76 26.78
C LEU A 164 -12.70 24.42 27.31
N ARG A 165 -12.62 25.07 28.48
CA ARG A 165 -13.73 25.82 29.08
C ARG A 165 -14.01 27.17 28.43
N SER A 166 -13.16 27.64 27.52
CA SER A 166 -13.39 28.91 26.85
C SER A 166 -14.60 28.85 25.92
N ASN A 167 -15.28 29.98 25.73
CA ASN A 167 -16.40 30.08 24.80
C ASN A 167 -15.86 30.24 23.38
N THR A 168 -15.87 29.15 22.61
CA THR A 168 -15.47 29.13 21.21
C THR A 168 -16.71 29.00 20.34
N ILE A 169 -16.89 29.93 19.40
CA ILE A 169 -17.93 29.84 18.38
C ILE A 169 -17.47 28.83 17.33
N VAL A 170 -18.26 27.77 17.12
CA VAL A 170 -18.03 26.76 16.10
C VAL A 170 -19.00 27.00 14.96
N ASP A 171 -18.44 27.09 13.76
CA ASP A 171 -19.14 27.46 12.52
C ASP A 171 -18.92 26.37 11.47
N ILE A 172 -18.91 25.12 11.93
CA ILE A 172 -18.81 23.91 11.12
C ILE A 172 -20.12 23.16 11.32
N LEU A 173 -20.87 22.97 10.23
CA LEU A 173 -22.20 22.38 10.27
C LEU A 173 -22.17 20.95 10.82
N GLY A 174 -23.03 20.66 11.79
CA GLY A 174 -23.13 19.32 12.41
C GLY A 174 -21.97 18.96 13.35
N MET A 175 -21.07 19.89 13.66
CA MET A 175 -19.93 19.64 14.55
C MET A 175 -20.21 20.03 16.00
N ASP A 176 -19.98 19.09 16.91
CA ASP A 176 -20.03 19.35 18.34
C ASP A 176 -18.88 20.29 18.78
N ALA A 177 -19.19 21.26 19.65
CA ALA A 177 -18.22 22.26 20.08
C ALA A 177 -17.03 21.65 20.83
N SER A 178 -17.24 20.57 21.59
CA SER A 178 -16.19 19.86 22.32
C SER A 178 -15.17 19.20 21.38
N VAL A 179 -15.62 18.73 20.21
CA VAL A 179 -14.75 18.15 19.18
C VAL A 179 -13.85 19.21 18.57
N TYR A 180 -14.43 20.35 18.15
CA TYR A 180 -13.65 21.47 17.62
C TYR A 180 -12.59 21.91 18.64
N LYS A 181 -12.99 22.11 19.90
CA LYS A 181 -12.09 22.52 20.98
C LYS A 181 -10.98 21.50 21.23
N GLY A 182 -11.30 20.20 21.24
CA GLY A 182 -10.33 19.13 21.45
C GLY A 182 -9.29 19.05 20.34
N VAL A 183 -9.72 19.08 19.08
CA VAL A 183 -8.82 19.06 17.92
C VAL A 183 -8.00 20.35 17.84
N LYS A 184 -8.62 21.52 18.08
CA LYS A 184 -7.92 22.82 18.13
C LYS A 184 -6.85 22.84 19.22
N LEU A 185 -7.16 22.33 20.41
CA LEU A 185 -6.19 22.20 21.49
C LEU A 185 -5.01 21.33 21.06
N SER A 186 -5.28 20.17 20.43
CA SER A 186 -4.22 19.28 19.94
C SER A 186 -3.32 19.93 18.89
N TYR A 187 -3.92 20.69 17.96
CA TYR A 187 -3.21 21.50 16.97
C TYR A 187 -2.32 22.59 17.61
N ASP A 188 -2.85 23.33 18.60
CA ASP A 188 -2.11 24.37 19.32
C ASP A 188 -0.94 23.79 20.13
N PHE A 189 -1.06 22.53 20.56
CA PHE A 189 -0.05 21.81 21.34
C PHE A 189 1.00 21.10 20.46
N LEU A 190 0.93 21.23 19.15
CA LEU A 190 2.01 20.80 18.24
C LEU A 190 3.28 21.58 18.57
N ARG A 191 4.41 20.87 18.64
CA ARG A 191 5.66 21.43 19.20
C ARG A 191 6.34 22.43 18.27
N SER A 192 6.07 22.37 16.98
CA SER A 192 6.70 23.20 15.95
C SER A 192 5.66 23.73 14.96
N GLU A 193 5.94 24.91 14.42
CA GLU A 193 5.22 25.46 13.28
C GLU A 193 5.31 24.54 12.06
N GLU A 194 6.40 23.79 11.93
CA GLU A 194 6.57 22.78 10.87
C GLU A 194 5.49 21.70 10.93
N ALA A 195 5.19 21.15 12.12
CA ALA A 195 4.13 20.15 12.29
C ALA A 195 2.75 20.73 12.01
N GLN A 196 2.50 21.97 12.44
CA GLN A 196 1.24 22.68 12.19
C GLN A 196 1.00 22.88 10.69
N LEU A 197 1.98 23.43 9.97
CA LEU A 197 1.89 23.66 8.53
C LEU A 197 1.80 22.36 7.74
N LEU A 198 2.55 21.31 8.11
CA LEU A 198 2.45 20.01 7.47
C LEU A 198 1.03 19.43 7.62
N LEU A 199 0.43 19.54 8.81
CA LEU A 199 -0.94 19.10 9.06
C LEU A 199 -1.96 19.90 8.23
N LEU A 200 -1.77 21.22 8.11
CA LEU A 200 -2.60 22.07 7.25
C LEU A 200 -2.50 21.65 5.77
N PHE A 201 -1.29 21.38 5.26
CA PHE A 201 -1.12 20.87 3.89
C PHE A 201 -1.82 19.53 3.68
N CYS A 202 -1.82 18.63 4.68
CA CYS A 202 -2.55 17.37 4.62
C CYS A 202 -4.08 17.59 4.52
N SER A 203 -4.62 18.60 5.21
CA SER A 203 -6.06 18.89 5.22
C SER A 203 -6.60 19.43 3.90
N LEU A 204 -5.74 20.03 3.06
CA LEU A 204 -6.14 20.76 1.85
C LEU A 204 -6.32 19.89 0.59
N ARG A 205 -5.94 18.60 0.62
CA ARG A 205 -6.17 17.64 -0.50
C ARG A 205 -7.47 16.88 -0.30
N GLY A 206 -8.34 16.70 -1.29
CA GLY A 206 -9.73 16.20 -1.15
C GLY A 206 -10.01 15.04 -0.16
N GLU A 207 -11.25 14.97 0.34
CA GLU A 207 -11.75 14.11 1.44
C GLU A 207 -11.29 12.62 1.36
N ASP A 208 -11.23 12.04 0.15
CA ASP A 208 -10.90 10.62 -0.05
C ASP A 208 -9.50 10.36 -0.65
N SER A 209 -8.75 11.42 -0.96
CA SER A 209 -7.41 11.28 -1.52
C SER A 209 -6.39 11.39 -0.39
N GLY A 210 -5.77 10.26 -0.02
CA GLY A 210 -4.63 10.28 0.90
C GLY A 210 -3.55 11.26 0.43
N SER A 211 -2.88 11.92 1.38
CA SER A 211 -1.73 12.75 1.08
C SER A 211 -0.51 11.85 0.91
N ASP A 212 -0.13 11.57 -0.33
CA ASP A 212 1.14 10.90 -0.62
C ASP A 212 2.30 11.77 -0.11
N ILE A 213 3.11 11.17 0.76
CA ILE A 213 4.27 11.78 1.41
C ILE A 213 5.21 12.44 0.39
N LYS A 214 5.30 11.92 -0.84
CA LYS A 214 6.10 12.51 -1.93
C LYS A 214 5.65 13.94 -2.27
N PHE A 215 4.34 14.23 -2.25
CA PHE A 215 3.85 15.59 -2.48
C PHE A 215 4.08 16.49 -1.26
N LEU A 216 3.92 15.96 -0.05
CA LEU A 216 4.21 16.72 1.17
C LEU A 216 5.66 17.19 1.22
N LEU A 217 6.62 16.35 0.80
CA LEU A 217 8.02 16.75 0.62
C LEU A 217 8.15 17.91 -0.36
N LYS A 218 7.55 17.81 -1.55
CA LYS A 218 7.62 18.85 -2.59
C LYS A 218 7.03 20.19 -2.11
N TYR A 219 5.92 20.14 -1.37
CA TYR A 219 5.28 21.32 -0.79
C TYR A 219 6.11 21.92 0.34
N ALA A 220 6.62 21.09 1.26
CA ALA A 220 7.46 21.54 2.36
C ALA A 220 8.74 22.22 1.87
N MET A 221 9.38 21.66 0.84
CA MET A 221 10.58 22.23 0.22
C MET A 221 10.29 23.56 -0.47
N GLY A 222 9.29 23.60 -1.35
CA GLY A 222 8.97 24.83 -2.07
C GLY A 222 8.45 25.94 -1.14
N TRP A 223 7.74 25.58 -0.07
CA TRP A 223 7.36 26.53 0.98
C TRP A 223 8.56 27.08 1.76
N SER A 224 9.66 26.31 1.79
CA SER A 224 10.82 26.49 2.68
C SER A 224 10.45 26.25 4.15
N LEU A 225 9.76 25.15 4.41
CA LEU A 225 9.24 24.79 5.73
C LEU A 225 10.35 24.48 6.73
N PHE A 226 11.41 23.79 6.31
CA PHE A 226 12.47 23.31 7.18
C PHE A 226 13.67 24.24 7.17
N GLN A 227 13.86 25.00 8.25
CA GLN A 227 15.04 25.84 8.40
C GLN A 227 16.28 24.96 8.65
N GLY A 228 17.30 25.13 7.82
CA GLY A 228 18.57 24.39 7.96
C GLY A 228 18.61 23.00 7.33
N ALA A 229 17.52 22.51 6.74
CA ALA A 229 17.54 21.33 5.88
C ALA A 229 17.91 21.75 4.46
N TYR A 230 19.16 21.52 4.08
CA TYR A 230 19.68 21.95 2.78
C TYR A 230 19.70 20.82 1.76
N LYS A 231 19.52 19.55 2.18
CA LYS A 231 19.40 18.38 1.31
C LYS A 231 17.97 17.81 1.27
N LEU A 232 17.60 17.16 0.17
CA LEU A 232 16.29 16.55 -0.03
C LEU A 232 16.07 15.37 0.92
N GLU A 233 17.11 14.59 1.20
CA GLU A 233 17.03 13.48 2.18
C GLU A 233 16.78 14.00 3.60
N GLU A 234 17.45 15.08 4.03
CA GLU A 234 17.20 15.70 5.34
C GLU A 234 15.76 16.20 5.45
N ALA A 235 15.25 16.85 4.40
CA ALA A 235 13.88 17.31 4.36
C ALA A 235 12.88 16.14 4.36
N ARG A 236 13.19 15.06 3.65
CA ARG A 236 12.38 13.84 3.61
C ARG A 236 12.30 13.18 4.99
N ASP A 237 13.43 13.02 5.67
CA ASP A 237 13.48 12.50 7.05
C ASP A 237 12.67 13.41 7.99
N ARG A 238 12.71 14.72 7.79
CA ARG A 238 11.90 15.67 8.56
C ARG A 238 10.41 15.50 8.32
N VAL A 239 9.96 15.31 7.08
CA VAL A 239 8.56 15.00 6.75
C VAL A 239 8.12 13.70 7.42
N TYR A 240 8.92 12.62 7.33
CA TYR A 240 8.59 11.34 7.97
C TYR A 240 8.49 11.47 9.49
N ALA A 241 9.45 12.16 10.13
CA ALA A 241 9.43 12.38 11.57
C ALA A 241 8.20 13.17 12.03
N LEU A 242 7.82 14.23 11.31
CA LEU A 242 6.62 15.02 11.62
C LEU A 242 5.34 14.22 11.36
N THR A 243 5.29 13.43 10.29
CA THR A 243 4.15 12.56 9.99
C THR A 243 3.96 11.52 11.09
N TYR A 244 5.04 10.92 11.59
CA TYR A 244 5.01 10.01 12.75
C TYR A 244 4.57 10.72 14.04
N GLU A 245 5.01 11.97 14.30
CA GLU A 245 4.52 12.75 15.44
C GLU A 245 3.01 12.98 15.36
N LEU A 246 2.50 13.36 14.18
CA LEU A 246 1.07 13.60 13.96
C LEU A 246 0.24 12.31 14.14
N GLN A 247 0.79 11.15 13.74
CA GLN A 247 0.18 9.84 13.99
C GLN A 247 0.15 9.47 15.46
N ALA A 248 1.24 9.70 16.19
CA ALA A 248 1.29 9.45 17.63
C ALA A 248 0.27 10.28 18.43
N ARG A 249 -0.26 11.35 17.83
CA ARG A 249 -1.32 12.24 18.35
C ARG A 249 -2.71 11.97 17.78
N TYR A 250 -2.87 10.91 16.98
CA TYR A 250 -4.15 10.57 16.33
C TYR A 250 -4.70 11.66 15.40
N LEU A 251 -3.85 12.56 14.91
CA LEU A 251 -4.24 13.61 13.95
C LEU A 251 -4.12 13.13 12.50
N LEU A 252 -3.25 12.14 12.26
CA LEU A 252 -3.11 11.43 11.00
C LEU A 252 -3.10 9.92 11.27
N PHE A 253 -3.44 9.13 10.26
CA PHE A 253 -3.21 7.69 10.25
C PHE A 253 -2.61 7.27 8.91
N ILE A 254 -1.85 6.19 8.91
CA ILE A 254 -1.35 5.57 7.68
C ILE A 254 -2.46 4.68 7.17
N ASP A 255 -2.72 4.77 5.88
CA ASP A 255 -3.59 3.84 5.20
C ASP A 255 -2.95 2.43 5.19
N GLU A 256 -3.69 1.42 5.69
CA GLU A 256 -3.19 0.04 5.74
C GLU A 256 -2.80 -0.52 4.36
N TYR A 257 -3.48 -0.04 3.31
CA TYR A 257 -3.22 -0.39 1.91
C TYR A 257 -2.17 0.52 1.26
N TYR A 258 -2.07 1.79 1.67
CA TYR A 258 -1.14 2.77 1.12
C TYR A 258 -0.20 3.30 2.22
N ARG A 259 0.88 2.56 2.52
CA ARG A 259 1.80 2.87 3.64
C ARG A 259 2.48 4.25 3.56
N ASP A 260 2.52 4.86 2.37
CA ASP A 260 3.07 6.19 2.11
C ASP A 260 2.01 7.29 1.97
N CYS A 261 0.75 6.98 2.25
CA CYS A 261 -0.34 7.95 2.28
C CYS A 261 -0.73 8.27 3.73
N ALA A 262 -0.56 9.52 4.11
CA ALA A 262 -1.14 10.04 5.33
C ALA A 262 -2.61 10.40 5.07
N ARG A 263 -3.52 9.80 5.84
CA ARG A 263 -4.94 10.16 5.86
C ARG A 263 -5.28 10.90 7.15
N MET A 264 -6.26 11.76 7.05
CA MET A 264 -6.82 12.52 8.16
C MET A 264 -8.28 12.10 8.32
N HIS A 265 -8.73 11.93 9.56
CA HIS A 265 -10.15 11.73 9.82
C HIS A 265 -10.90 13.00 9.36
N ASP A 266 -12.01 12.84 8.67
CA ASP A 266 -12.81 13.94 8.11
C ASP A 266 -13.21 15.02 9.14
N ILE A 267 -13.60 14.64 10.36
CA ILE A 267 -13.86 15.57 11.48
C ILE A 267 -12.61 16.39 11.82
N ILE A 268 -11.45 15.74 11.91
CA ILE A 268 -10.17 16.44 12.19
C ILE A 268 -9.86 17.39 11.03
N ARG A 269 -10.06 16.93 9.81
CA ARG A 269 -9.88 17.70 8.59
C ARG A 269 -10.74 18.95 8.59
N ASP A 270 -12.04 18.86 8.90
CA ASP A 270 -12.94 20.02 8.94
C ASP A 270 -12.45 21.08 9.94
N VAL A 271 -12.01 20.65 11.13
CA VAL A 271 -11.45 21.56 12.13
C VAL A 271 -10.16 22.20 11.61
N VAL A 272 -9.22 21.39 11.08
CA VAL A 272 -7.94 21.88 10.56
C VAL A 272 -8.15 22.82 9.36
N MET A 273 -9.13 22.56 8.50
CA MET A 273 -9.55 23.42 7.41
C MET A 273 -10.10 24.76 7.88
N SER A 274 -10.97 24.73 8.90
CA SER A 274 -11.46 25.97 9.55
C SER A 274 -10.31 26.79 10.11
N ILE A 275 -9.33 26.15 10.78
CA ILE A 275 -8.12 26.82 11.26
C ILE A 275 -7.33 27.40 10.08
N ALA A 276 -7.15 26.63 9.00
CA ALA A 276 -6.41 27.05 7.81
C ALA A 276 -6.99 28.35 7.23
N THR A 277 -8.30 28.40 7.04
CA THR A 277 -8.99 29.54 6.44
C THR A 277 -9.06 30.73 7.41
N LYS A 278 -9.47 30.51 8.66
CA LYS A 278 -9.74 31.61 9.62
C LYS A 278 -8.47 32.19 10.24
N GLU A 279 -7.46 31.38 10.52
CA GLU A 279 -6.25 31.79 11.24
C GLU A 279 -5.02 31.92 10.35
N ARG A 280 -4.97 31.21 9.20
CA ARG A 280 -3.76 31.12 8.36
C ARG A 280 -3.94 31.63 6.93
N LYS A 281 -5.13 32.11 6.57
CA LYS A 281 -5.44 32.63 5.22
C LYS A 281 -5.13 31.60 4.13
N MET A 282 -5.40 30.34 4.43
CA MET A 282 -5.31 29.20 3.53
C MET A 282 -6.71 28.80 3.10
N HIS A 283 -7.03 29.06 1.84
CA HIS A 283 -8.37 28.88 1.30
C HIS A 283 -8.43 27.60 0.47
N HIS A 284 -9.50 26.84 0.67
CA HIS A 284 -9.87 25.73 -0.19
C HIS A 284 -11.16 26.08 -0.91
N ILE A 285 -11.04 26.28 -2.21
CA ILE A 285 -12.10 26.75 -3.09
C ILE A 285 -12.60 25.55 -3.86
N ARG A 286 -13.90 25.27 -3.71
CA ARG A 286 -14.52 24.07 -4.27
C ARG A 286 -14.92 24.27 -5.73
N TYR A 287 -15.21 25.50 -6.14
CA TYR A 287 -15.71 25.80 -7.48
C TYR A 287 -15.00 27.00 -8.12
N THR A 288 -14.76 26.94 -9.43
CA THR A 288 -14.16 28.07 -10.16
C THR A 288 -15.04 29.32 -10.16
N THR A 289 -16.37 29.18 -10.05
CA THR A 289 -17.32 30.29 -9.84
C THR A 289 -17.06 31.02 -8.52
N GLU A 290 -16.85 30.28 -7.43
CA GLU A 290 -16.48 30.83 -6.13
C GLU A 290 -15.15 31.60 -6.23
N LEU A 291 -14.13 31.02 -6.87
CA LEU A 291 -12.85 31.70 -7.10
C LEU A 291 -13.02 33.02 -7.85
N ARG A 292 -13.83 33.03 -8.92
CA ARG A 292 -14.08 34.24 -9.72
C ARG A 292 -14.76 35.33 -8.91
N HIS A 293 -15.78 34.98 -8.13
CA HIS A 293 -16.50 35.92 -7.28
C HIS A 293 -15.58 36.50 -6.20
N LEU A 294 -14.83 35.65 -5.49
CA LEU A 294 -13.91 36.08 -4.43
C LEU A 294 -12.74 36.91 -4.95
N SER A 295 -12.18 36.54 -6.11
CA SER A 295 -11.11 37.30 -6.79
C SER A 295 -11.60 38.68 -7.25
N SER A 296 -12.84 38.77 -7.77
CA SER A 296 -13.40 40.04 -8.27
C SER A 296 -13.71 41.04 -7.14
N ASN A 297 -14.05 40.52 -5.95
CA ASN A 297 -14.36 41.34 -4.78
C ASN A 297 -13.13 41.58 -3.87
N ASN A 298 -11.92 41.25 -4.33
CA ASN A 298 -10.67 41.39 -3.56
C ASN A 298 -10.67 40.64 -2.21
N ALA A 299 -11.52 39.63 -2.05
CA ALA A 299 -11.65 38.87 -0.81
C ALA A 299 -10.47 37.90 -0.56
N LEU A 300 -9.59 37.72 -1.55
CA LEU A 300 -8.44 36.81 -1.51
C LEU A 300 -7.09 37.56 -1.55
N GLU A 301 -7.06 38.88 -1.37
CA GLU A 301 -5.82 39.66 -1.46
C GLU A 301 -4.77 39.28 -0.39
N ASP A 302 -5.23 38.89 0.81
CA ASP A 302 -4.38 38.46 1.93
C ASP A 302 -4.15 36.94 1.97
N SER A 303 -4.69 36.20 0.99
CA SER A 303 -4.52 34.74 0.89
C SER A 303 -3.06 34.36 0.69
N VAL A 304 -2.59 33.39 1.49
CA VAL A 304 -1.22 32.86 1.41
C VAL A 304 -1.20 31.52 0.67
N VAL A 305 -2.29 30.75 0.78
CA VAL A 305 -2.46 29.45 0.13
C VAL A 305 -3.85 29.37 -0.48
N ILE A 306 -3.94 28.89 -1.71
CA ILE A 306 -5.21 28.61 -2.39
C ILE A 306 -5.17 27.21 -2.99
N PHE A 307 -6.15 26.38 -2.66
CA PHE A 307 -6.40 25.10 -3.30
C PHE A 307 -7.70 25.18 -4.08
N VAL A 308 -7.64 24.91 -5.38
CA VAL A 308 -8.82 24.85 -6.27
C VAL A 308 -9.07 23.39 -6.64
N CYS A 309 -10.03 22.79 -5.96
CA CYS A 309 -10.42 21.38 -6.13
C CYS A 309 -11.78 21.33 -6.83
N ASP A 310 -11.81 21.59 -8.13
CA ASP A 310 -13.04 21.62 -8.91
C ASP A 310 -13.21 20.31 -9.70
N LYS A 311 -14.45 19.85 -9.87
CA LYS A 311 -14.76 18.74 -10.78
C LYS A 311 -14.46 19.14 -12.23
N PRO A 312 -14.24 18.20 -13.14
CA PRO A 312 -14.13 18.53 -14.56
C PRO A 312 -15.42 19.19 -15.07
N GLY A 313 -15.30 20.30 -15.80
CA GLY A 313 -16.44 21.00 -16.39
C GLY A 313 -16.01 22.14 -17.33
N ASP A 314 -16.99 22.82 -17.93
CA ASP A 314 -16.72 23.90 -18.91
C ASP A 314 -16.38 25.25 -18.27
N GLU A 315 -16.53 25.38 -16.95
CA GLU A 315 -16.21 26.62 -16.24
C GLU A 315 -14.72 26.96 -16.28
N GLN A 316 -14.43 28.24 -16.56
CA GLN A 316 -13.06 28.74 -16.72
C GLN A 316 -12.60 29.50 -15.46
N LEU A 317 -11.30 29.38 -15.16
CA LEU A 317 -10.62 30.21 -14.17
C LEU A 317 -10.70 31.70 -14.57
N PRO A 318 -10.61 32.64 -13.60
CA PRO A 318 -10.53 34.07 -13.92
C PRO A 318 -9.32 34.36 -14.82
N GLU A 319 -9.37 35.39 -15.66
CA GLU A 319 -8.25 35.76 -16.54
C GLU A 319 -6.98 36.14 -15.75
N LYS A 320 -7.16 36.77 -14.57
CA LYS A 320 -6.09 37.15 -13.63
C LYS A 320 -6.47 36.76 -12.20
N LEU A 321 -5.50 36.28 -11.43
CA LEU A 321 -5.67 35.99 -10.01
C LEU A 321 -5.06 37.11 -9.15
N LYS A 322 -5.91 37.93 -8.51
CA LYS A 322 -5.49 39.08 -7.69
C LYS A 322 -5.11 38.68 -6.27
N CYS A 323 -3.99 37.98 -6.12
CA CYS A 323 -3.50 37.49 -4.82
C CYS A 323 -2.00 37.78 -4.65
N PRO A 324 -1.60 39.03 -4.33
CA PRO A 324 -0.18 39.41 -4.30
C PRO A 324 0.62 38.70 -3.20
N ASN A 325 -0.02 38.22 -2.14
CA ASN A 325 0.63 37.51 -1.02
C ASN A 325 0.68 35.99 -1.20
N LEU A 326 0.15 35.47 -2.31
CA LEU A 326 0.02 34.04 -2.54
C LEU A 326 1.40 33.38 -2.68
N LYS A 327 1.62 32.33 -1.89
CA LYS A 327 2.87 31.53 -1.89
C LYS A 327 2.65 30.11 -2.39
N PHE A 328 1.44 29.57 -2.25
CA PHE A 328 1.09 28.23 -2.74
C PHE A 328 -0.25 28.28 -3.45
N LEU A 329 -0.25 27.86 -4.72
CA LEU A 329 -1.44 27.57 -5.49
C LEU A 329 -1.48 26.11 -5.92
N PHE A 330 -2.62 25.46 -5.71
CA PHE A 330 -2.97 24.17 -6.29
C PHE A 330 -4.19 24.34 -7.20
N VAL A 331 -4.11 23.84 -8.43
CA VAL A 331 -5.22 23.80 -9.40
C VAL A 331 -5.25 22.42 -10.03
N ASP A 332 -6.41 21.77 -9.98
CA ASP A 332 -6.62 20.45 -10.58
C ASP A 332 -7.64 20.52 -11.71
N ASN A 333 -7.44 19.73 -12.77
CA ASN A 333 -8.39 19.49 -13.87
C ASN A 333 -8.98 20.74 -14.59
N ARG A 334 -8.38 21.94 -14.47
CA ARG A 334 -8.89 23.18 -15.08
C ARG A 334 -7.82 23.88 -15.91
N SER A 335 -8.20 24.35 -17.10
CA SER A 335 -7.29 25.11 -17.98
C SER A 335 -6.93 26.46 -17.35
N VAL A 336 -5.66 26.86 -17.46
CA VAL A 336 -5.12 28.09 -16.87
C VAL A 336 -4.94 29.15 -17.96
N PRO A 337 -5.58 30.33 -17.86
CA PRO A 337 -5.44 31.43 -18.83
C PRO A 337 -4.02 32.00 -18.94
N ASP A 338 -3.68 32.57 -20.09
CA ASP A 338 -2.33 33.08 -20.38
C ASP A 338 -1.87 34.19 -19.39
N GLN A 339 -2.78 35.06 -18.92
CA GLN A 339 -2.47 36.18 -18.00
C GLN A 339 -2.65 35.84 -16.50
N PHE A 340 -2.94 34.58 -16.17
CA PHE A 340 -3.40 34.18 -14.84
C PHE A 340 -2.46 34.56 -13.70
N PHE A 341 -1.14 34.49 -13.94
CA PHE A 341 -0.09 34.67 -12.92
C PHE A 341 0.52 36.08 -12.85
N GLU A 342 0.01 37.06 -13.61
CA GLU A 342 0.61 38.40 -13.69
C GLU A 342 0.72 39.11 -12.33
N GLU A 343 -0.24 38.86 -11.42
CA GLU A 343 -0.35 39.52 -10.11
C GLU A 343 0.09 38.62 -8.93
N THR A 344 0.51 37.37 -9.17
CA THR A 344 0.92 36.41 -8.12
C THR A 344 2.43 36.18 -8.07
N LYS A 345 3.22 37.24 -8.16
CA LYS A 345 4.70 37.17 -8.31
C LYS A 345 5.45 36.57 -7.10
N ASN A 346 4.77 36.38 -5.97
CA ASN A 346 5.34 35.81 -4.74
C ASN A 346 5.17 34.29 -4.61
N LEU A 347 4.59 33.64 -5.63
CA LEU A 347 4.35 32.21 -5.63
C LEU A 347 5.66 31.42 -5.49
N ARG A 348 5.65 30.43 -4.60
CA ARG A 348 6.78 29.52 -4.35
C ARG A 348 6.44 28.07 -4.72
N VAL A 349 5.19 27.67 -4.55
CA VAL A 349 4.69 26.34 -4.89
C VAL A 349 3.52 26.48 -5.86
N LEU A 350 3.63 25.83 -7.01
CA LEU A 350 2.58 25.74 -8.01
C LEU A 350 2.34 24.28 -8.37
N ASP A 351 1.15 23.80 -8.11
CA ASP A 351 0.71 22.45 -8.47
C ASP A 351 -0.42 22.55 -9.50
N LEU A 352 -0.16 22.02 -10.69
CA LEU A 352 -1.04 21.99 -11.86
C LEU A 352 -1.30 20.55 -12.31
N ASN A 353 -1.36 19.60 -11.36
CA ASN A 353 -1.60 18.20 -11.71
C ASN A 353 -2.93 18.03 -12.48
N ARG A 354 -2.93 17.15 -13.49
CA ARG A 354 -4.04 16.81 -14.38
C ARG A 354 -4.67 18.00 -15.12
N VAL A 355 -3.99 19.14 -15.16
CA VAL A 355 -4.46 20.31 -15.89
C VAL A 355 -4.37 20.07 -17.40
N PRO A 356 -5.46 20.30 -18.18
CA PRO A 356 -5.49 20.05 -19.61
C PRO A 356 -4.82 21.17 -20.43
N ILE A 357 -3.51 21.39 -20.23
CA ILE A 357 -2.72 22.41 -20.94
C ILE A 357 -1.82 21.80 -22.02
N GLU A 358 -1.69 22.47 -23.17
CA GLU A 358 -0.71 22.11 -24.21
C GLU A 358 0.67 22.74 -23.99
N ARG A 359 0.66 23.96 -23.45
CA ARG A 359 1.82 24.77 -23.04
C ARG A 359 1.47 25.51 -21.75
N LEU A 360 2.48 25.90 -20.98
CA LEU A 360 2.28 26.78 -19.83
C LEU A 360 1.80 28.17 -20.28
N PRO A 361 1.02 28.87 -19.45
CA PRO A 361 0.54 30.22 -19.76
C PRO A 361 1.71 31.21 -19.88
N SER A 362 1.59 32.21 -20.76
CA SER A 362 2.67 33.18 -20.99
C SER A 362 3.12 33.94 -19.74
N SER A 363 2.21 34.20 -18.80
CA SER A 363 2.51 34.81 -17.50
C SER A 363 3.34 33.95 -16.55
N ILE A 364 3.61 32.67 -16.86
CA ILE A 364 4.45 31.80 -16.02
C ILE A 364 5.82 32.41 -15.76
N CYS A 365 6.37 33.14 -16.74
CA CYS A 365 7.66 33.81 -16.66
C CYS A 365 7.69 34.91 -15.58
N ALA A 366 6.54 35.39 -15.08
CA ALA A 366 6.47 36.33 -13.97
C ALA A 366 6.80 35.70 -12.61
N LEU A 367 6.76 34.37 -12.49
CA LEU A 367 6.92 33.63 -11.24
C LEU A 367 8.40 33.40 -10.87
N GLN A 368 9.17 34.47 -10.77
CA GLN A 368 10.62 34.43 -10.52
C GLN A 368 11.01 33.93 -9.11
N ARG A 369 10.03 33.76 -8.20
CA ARG A 369 10.21 33.19 -6.85
C ARG A 369 9.76 31.73 -6.74
N LEU A 370 9.29 31.12 -7.83
CA LEU A 370 8.78 29.76 -7.82
C LEU A 370 9.92 28.77 -7.55
N ARG A 371 9.72 27.90 -6.57
CA ARG A 371 10.67 26.85 -6.15
C ARG A 371 10.19 25.46 -6.50
N THR A 372 8.88 25.22 -6.47
CA THR A 372 8.29 23.92 -6.80
C THR A 372 7.24 24.08 -7.89
N LEU A 373 7.37 23.32 -8.97
CA LEU A 373 6.36 23.17 -10.03
C LEU A 373 5.99 21.69 -10.18
N CYS A 374 4.73 21.35 -9.93
CA CYS A 374 4.21 20.00 -10.08
C CYS A 374 3.20 19.91 -11.23
N MET A 375 3.47 19.00 -12.17
CA MET A 375 2.61 18.66 -13.31
C MET A 375 2.60 17.15 -13.50
N TRP A 376 1.69 16.47 -12.83
CA TRP A 376 1.45 15.03 -12.98
C TRP A 376 0.19 14.80 -13.81
N GLY A 377 0.26 13.94 -14.83
CA GLY A 377 -0.92 13.56 -15.60
C GLY A 377 -1.44 14.64 -16.56
N CYS A 378 -0.64 15.66 -16.88
CA CYS A 378 -0.98 16.67 -17.88
C CYS A 378 -0.86 16.08 -19.31
N SER A 379 -1.85 15.27 -19.69
CA SER A 379 -1.85 14.47 -20.92
C SER A 379 -1.78 15.26 -22.22
N ARG A 380 -2.07 16.57 -22.20
CA ARG A 380 -1.99 17.45 -23.37
C ARG A 380 -0.66 18.20 -23.49
N LEU A 381 0.17 18.20 -22.45
CA LEU A 381 1.39 19.00 -22.37
C LEU A 381 2.41 18.51 -23.39
N ARG A 382 2.87 19.44 -24.25
CA ARG A 382 3.85 19.18 -25.32
C ARG A 382 5.06 20.10 -25.23
N ASP A 383 4.84 21.38 -24.93
CA ASP A 383 5.88 22.39 -24.86
C ASP A 383 6.17 22.77 -23.40
N ILE A 384 7.44 22.63 -23.02
CA ILE A 384 7.96 22.94 -21.68
C ILE A 384 9.11 23.94 -21.72
N THR A 385 9.35 24.59 -22.87
CA THR A 385 10.46 25.55 -23.06
C THR A 385 10.40 26.70 -22.06
N SER A 386 9.21 27.26 -21.81
CA SER A 386 8.99 28.38 -20.88
C SER A 386 9.38 28.07 -19.43
N ILE A 387 9.49 26.80 -19.03
CA ILE A 387 9.95 26.42 -17.69
C ILE A 387 11.39 26.89 -17.47
N GLY A 388 12.22 26.94 -18.51
CA GLY A 388 13.61 27.39 -18.43
C GLY A 388 13.77 28.81 -17.87
N GLU A 389 12.74 29.65 -17.94
CA GLU A 389 12.73 31.02 -17.41
C GLU A 389 12.58 31.11 -15.87
N LEU A 390 12.25 30.00 -15.21
CA LEU A 390 11.99 29.92 -13.77
C LEU A 390 13.29 29.67 -12.98
N LYS A 391 14.19 30.65 -12.93
CA LYS A 391 15.56 30.48 -12.41
C LYS A 391 15.66 30.08 -10.93
N SER A 392 14.61 30.32 -10.15
CA SER A 392 14.54 29.95 -8.72
C SER A 392 14.02 28.54 -8.47
N LEU A 393 13.71 27.78 -9.52
CA LEU A 393 13.09 26.46 -9.38
C LEU A 393 14.08 25.45 -8.78
N GLU A 394 13.63 24.77 -7.72
CA GLU A 394 14.36 23.73 -6.98
C GLU A 394 13.77 22.34 -7.26
N LEU A 395 12.46 22.22 -7.46
CA LEU A 395 11.78 20.95 -7.74
C LEU A 395 10.85 21.06 -8.95
N LEU A 396 11.06 20.18 -9.93
CA LEU A 396 10.26 20.10 -11.14
C LEU A 396 9.72 18.68 -11.32
N THR A 397 8.40 18.54 -11.37
CA THR A 397 7.73 17.28 -11.71
C THR A 397 6.92 17.46 -12.98
N ILE A 398 7.25 16.66 -14.00
CA ILE A 398 6.52 16.52 -15.26
C ILE A 398 6.34 15.02 -15.50
N ALA A 399 5.58 14.37 -14.62
CA ALA A 399 5.39 12.93 -14.63
C ALA A 399 4.08 12.54 -15.30
N SER A 400 4.03 11.38 -15.96
CA SER A 400 2.84 10.89 -16.67
C SER A 400 2.29 11.91 -17.70
N CYS A 401 3.17 12.65 -18.36
CA CYS A 401 2.85 13.64 -19.38
C CYS A 401 3.23 13.14 -20.78
N ASN A 402 2.72 13.78 -21.83
CA ASN A 402 2.96 13.39 -23.23
C ASN A 402 4.05 14.22 -23.94
N ILE A 403 5.03 14.73 -23.17
CA ILE A 403 6.18 15.43 -23.74
C ILE A 403 7.02 14.48 -24.59
N LYS A 404 7.57 14.98 -25.69
CA LYS A 404 8.44 14.20 -26.60
C LYS A 404 9.92 14.44 -26.37
N MET A 405 10.26 15.62 -25.86
CA MET A 405 11.62 16.10 -25.71
C MET A 405 11.77 16.97 -24.46
N VAL A 406 12.90 16.83 -23.77
CA VAL A 406 13.38 17.84 -22.81
C VAL A 406 14.27 18.84 -23.55
N PRO A 407 13.87 20.11 -23.68
CA PRO A 407 14.57 21.10 -24.49
C PRO A 407 15.77 21.72 -23.73
N LYS A 408 16.68 22.39 -24.46
CA LYS A 408 17.93 22.95 -23.90
C LYS A 408 17.70 24.00 -22.80
N GLU A 409 16.54 24.66 -22.84
CA GLU A 409 16.08 25.68 -21.90
C GLU A 409 15.96 25.12 -20.48
N ILE A 410 15.65 23.83 -20.30
CA ILE A 410 15.62 23.19 -18.98
C ILE A 410 17.02 23.17 -18.34
N GLY A 411 18.09 23.11 -19.14
CA GLY A 411 19.47 23.22 -18.65
C GLY A 411 19.81 24.59 -18.06
N GLN A 412 18.92 25.57 -18.14
CA GLN A 412 19.09 26.88 -17.48
C GLN A 412 18.67 26.88 -16.01
N LEU A 413 18.05 25.80 -15.53
CA LEU A 413 17.58 25.63 -14.15
C LEU A 413 18.73 25.14 -13.24
N THR A 414 19.81 25.91 -13.14
CA THR A 414 21.02 25.50 -12.40
C THR A 414 20.80 25.38 -10.88
N GLY A 415 19.68 25.89 -10.36
CA GLY A 415 19.22 25.71 -8.99
C GLY A 415 18.41 24.43 -8.74
N LEU A 416 18.11 23.64 -9.79
CA LEU A 416 17.23 22.48 -9.69
C LEU A 416 17.89 21.34 -8.90
N ARG A 417 17.13 20.78 -7.96
CA ARG A 417 17.52 19.74 -7.02
C ARG A 417 16.77 18.43 -7.25
N SER A 418 15.54 18.50 -7.76
CA SER A 418 14.75 17.34 -8.14
C SER A 418 14.14 17.53 -9.52
N LEU A 419 14.37 16.55 -10.41
CA LEU A 419 13.74 16.45 -11.72
C LEU A 419 13.02 15.11 -11.84
N ASP A 420 11.71 15.15 -11.96
CA ASP A 420 10.87 13.96 -12.08
C ASP A 420 10.13 13.93 -13.42
N LEU A 421 10.51 13.00 -14.29
CA LEU A 421 9.95 12.77 -15.63
C LEU A 421 9.38 11.35 -15.78
N ASN A 422 9.10 10.67 -14.67
CA ASN A 422 8.62 9.28 -14.68
C ASN A 422 7.34 9.12 -15.52
N ASN A 423 7.21 7.96 -16.17
CA ASN A 423 6.03 7.58 -16.95
C ASN A 423 5.68 8.55 -18.11
N CYS A 424 6.63 9.34 -18.58
CA CYS A 424 6.48 10.12 -19.82
C CYS A 424 6.71 9.23 -21.05
N TYR A 425 5.79 8.32 -21.37
CA TYR A 425 5.96 7.27 -22.38
C TYR A 425 6.21 7.75 -23.82
N GLN A 426 6.03 9.05 -24.10
CA GLN A 426 6.32 9.70 -25.39
C GLN A 426 7.68 10.38 -25.43
N LEU A 427 8.35 10.55 -24.28
CA LEU A 427 9.67 11.16 -24.19
C LEU A 427 10.69 10.22 -24.86
N ARG A 428 11.44 10.77 -25.82
CA ARG A 428 12.48 10.06 -26.58
C ARG A 428 13.84 10.74 -26.51
N VAL A 429 13.83 12.07 -26.36
CA VAL A 429 15.02 12.91 -26.48
C VAL A 429 15.17 13.78 -25.25
N ILE A 430 16.33 13.72 -24.61
CA ILE A 430 16.79 14.77 -23.69
C ILE A 430 17.90 15.48 -24.43
N LYS A 431 17.78 16.81 -24.64
CA LYS A 431 18.82 17.55 -25.37
C LYS A 431 20.18 17.42 -24.68
N SER A 432 21.25 17.33 -25.46
CA SER A 432 22.63 17.26 -24.97
C SER A 432 22.98 18.43 -24.04
N ASP A 433 23.82 18.15 -23.04
CA ASP A 433 24.26 19.07 -21.99
C ASP A 433 23.14 19.62 -21.08
N VAL A 434 21.90 19.13 -21.18
CA VAL A 434 20.84 19.55 -20.26
C VAL A 434 21.13 19.01 -18.87
N ILE A 435 21.43 17.72 -18.75
CA ILE A 435 21.62 17.06 -17.46
C ILE A 435 22.89 17.58 -16.80
N SER A 436 23.99 17.70 -17.56
CA SER A 436 25.29 18.18 -17.02
C SER A 436 25.25 19.60 -16.44
N LYS A 437 24.30 20.45 -16.88
CA LYS A 437 24.11 21.81 -16.34
C LYS A 437 23.34 21.86 -15.02
N LEU A 438 22.64 20.80 -14.64
CA LEU A 438 21.86 20.71 -13.40
C LEU A 438 22.78 20.31 -12.23
N THR A 439 23.78 21.14 -11.93
CA THR A 439 24.88 20.78 -11.03
C THR A 439 24.48 20.58 -9.56
N LYS A 440 23.30 21.06 -9.16
CA LYS A 440 22.73 20.87 -7.81
C LYS A 440 21.70 19.73 -7.73
N LEU A 441 21.58 18.92 -8.78
CA LEU A 441 20.57 17.88 -8.85
C LEU A 441 20.90 16.75 -7.86
N GLU A 442 20.00 16.53 -6.91
CA GLU A 442 20.08 15.49 -5.87
C GLU A 442 19.19 14.29 -6.22
N GLU A 443 18.10 14.52 -6.94
CA GLU A 443 17.13 13.50 -7.35
C GLU A 443 16.79 13.59 -8.84
N LEU A 444 17.01 12.50 -9.56
CA LEU A 444 16.67 12.36 -10.98
C LEU A 444 15.78 11.14 -11.17
N ASN A 445 14.55 11.35 -11.64
CA ASN A 445 13.63 10.27 -11.95
C ASN A 445 13.31 10.19 -13.45
N LEU A 446 13.78 9.12 -14.08
CA LEU A 446 13.73 8.81 -15.51
C LEU A 446 13.32 7.34 -15.76
N ALA A 447 12.25 6.86 -15.12
CA ALA A 447 11.67 5.55 -15.44
C ALA A 447 10.96 5.60 -16.81
N ASN A 448 11.73 5.40 -17.88
CA ASN A 448 11.24 5.32 -19.25
C ASN A 448 12.25 4.58 -20.14
N ASP A 449 11.86 3.40 -20.63
CA ASP A 449 12.66 2.55 -21.53
C ASP A 449 12.88 3.13 -22.94
N ARG A 450 12.17 4.19 -23.31
CA ARG A 450 12.23 4.75 -24.67
C ARG A 450 13.16 5.93 -24.85
N ILE A 451 13.87 6.35 -23.80
CA ILE A 451 14.84 7.45 -23.89
C ILE A 451 16.07 6.97 -24.66
N HIS A 452 16.39 7.67 -25.75
CA HIS A 452 17.59 7.38 -26.54
C HIS A 452 18.80 8.09 -25.90
N TRP A 453 19.60 7.32 -25.17
CA TRP A 453 20.88 7.78 -24.63
C TRP A 453 21.96 7.75 -25.71
N GLU A 454 22.79 8.78 -25.78
CA GLU A 454 23.97 8.78 -26.66
C GLU A 454 25.05 7.85 -26.12
N PHE A 455 25.57 6.99 -26.99
CA PHE A 455 26.77 6.18 -26.79
C PHE A 455 27.98 6.93 -27.35
N GLU A 456 29.02 7.16 -26.52
CA GLU A 456 30.29 7.85 -26.79
C GLU A 456 30.39 8.80 -28.02
N ARG A 457 30.73 10.07 -27.77
CA ARG A 457 30.81 11.17 -28.75
C ARG A 457 31.68 10.86 -29.98
N VAL A 458 31.12 10.20 -30.98
CA VAL A 458 31.71 10.10 -32.32
C VAL A 458 31.10 11.22 -33.16
N ASN A 459 31.85 12.32 -33.34
CA ASN A 459 31.63 13.42 -34.29
C ASN A 459 30.87 14.69 -33.84
N GLY A 460 30.64 14.93 -32.54
CA GLY A 460 30.34 16.29 -32.03
C GLY A 460 28.97 16.91 -32.41
N GLU A 461 28.10 16.20 -33.12
CA GLU A 461 26.75 16.66 -33.53
C GLU A 461 25.61 15.86 -32.87
N SER A 462 25.84 15.27 -31.70
CA SER A 462 24.73 14.61 -31.00
C SER A 462 23.77 15.60 -30.37
N ASN A 463 22.50 15.38 -30.65
CA ASN A 463 21.39 16.13 -30.09
C ASN A 463 20.90 15.58 -28.75
N ASN A 464 21.40 14.43 -28.27
CA ASN A 464 20.87 13.71 -27.11
C ASN A 464 21.84 13.67 -25.94
N ALA A 465 21.31 13.58 -24.71
CA ALA A 465 22.11 13.42 -23.51
C ALA A 465 22.74 12.02 -23.41
N SER A 466 23.90 11.95 -22.77
CA SER A 466 24.61 10.70 -22.46
C SER A 466 24.50 10.33 -20.99
N LEU A 467 24.63 9.04 -20.65
CA LEU A 467 24.68 8.60 -19.24
C LEU A 467 25.93 9.14 -18.51
N THR A 468 26.99 9.51 -19.22
CA THR A 468 28.14 10.22 -18.65
C THR A 468 27.75 11.56 -18.02
N GLU A 469 26.71 12.24 -18.55
CA GLU A 469 26.21 13.47 -17.92
C GLU A 469 25.60 13.18 -16.54
N VAL A 470 24.85 12.08 -16.40
CA VAL A 470 24.26 11.64 -15.12
C VAL A 470 25.36 11.24 -14.13
N LYS A 471 26.37 10.49 -14.59
CA LYS A 471 27.52 10.07 -13.77
C LYS A 471 28.23 11.25 -13.10
N ASN A 472 28.34 12.37 -13.82
CA ASN A 472 29.10 13.53 -13.38
C ASN A 472 28.33 14.44 -12.39
N LEU A 473 27.08 14.10 -12.05
CA LEU A 473 26.30 14.84 -11.05
C LEU A 473 26.81 14.53 -9.64
N ALA A 474 27.53 15.48 -9.05
CA ALA A 474 28.22 15.28 -7.78
C ALA A 474 27.28 15.11 -6.57
N GLU A 475 26.10 15.73 -6.60
CA GLU A 475 25.12 15.77 -5.50
C GLU A 475 24.02 14.68 -5.63
N LEU A 476 24.04 13.88 -6.70
CA LEU A 476 23.00 12.89 -6.98
C LEU A 476 23.00 11.76 -5.95
N THR A 477 21.92 11.67 -5.17
CA THR A 477 21.71 10.65 -4.12
C THR A 477 20.49 9.78 -4.39
N THR A 478 19.54 10.26 -5.22
CA THR A 478 18.36 9.51 -5.65
C THR A 478 18.33 9.36 -7.17
N LEU A 479 18.30 8.13 -7.68
CA LEU A 479 18.21 7.85 -9.12
C LEU A 479 17.13 6.82 -9.45
N ASN A 480 16.14 7.20 -10.25
CA ASN A 480 15.25 6.26 -10.93
C ASN A 480 15.63 6.22 -12.41
N LEU A 481 16.06 5.07 -12.90
CA LEU A 481 16.59 4.91 -14.25
C LEU A 481 16.13 3.58 -14.84
N GLN A 482 15.61 3.63 -16.06
CA GLN A 482 15.32 2.46 -16.86
C GLN A 482 16.14 2.51 -18.15
N ILE A 483 16.91 1.45 -18.42
CA ILE A 483 17.69 1.28 -19.64
C ILE A 483 17.50 -0.13 -20.19
N GLU A 484 17.63 -0.28 -21.51
CA GLU A 484 17.39 -1.57 -22.16
C GLU A 484 18.62 -2.48 -22.13
N ASP A 485 19.82 -1.92 -22.17
CA ASP A 485 21.09 -2.65 -22.23
C ASP A 485 22.05 -2.05 -21.20
N ALA A 486 22.80 -2.89 -20.49
CA ALA A 486 23.83 -2.43 -19.56
C ALA A 486 25.06 -1.87 -20.27
N ASN A 487 25.30 -2.26 -21.54
CA ASN A 487 26.49 -1.86 -22.30
C ASN A 487 26.60 -0.34 -22.53
N ILE A 488 25.49 0.40 -22.45
CA ILE A 488 25.50 1.86 -22.55
C ILE A 488 25.95 2.57 -21.27
N LEU A 489 26.08 1.83 -20.16
CA LEU A 489 26.56 2.38 -18.90
C LEU A 489 28.05 2.72 -19.03
N PRO A 490 28.48 3.94 -18.67
CA PRO A 490 29.90 4.23 -18.57
C PRO A 490 30.51 3.40 -17.42
N GLN A 491 31.82 3.14 -17.49
CA GLN A 491 32.54 2.46 -16.42
C GLN A 491 32.37 3.19 -15.09
N ASP A 492 32.17 2.47 -13.98
CA ASP A 492 31.96 3.02 -12.62
C ASP A 492 30.82 4.06 -12.59
N PHE A 493 29.70 3.76 -13.25
CA PHE A 493 28.53 4.63 -13.31
C PHE A 493 27.87 4.73 -11.95
N PHE A 494 27.67 3.59 -11.29
CA PHE A 494 27.04 3.54 -9.98
C PHE A 494 28.10 3.66 -8.89
N THR A 495 27.78 4.44 -7.86
CA THR A 495 28.65 4.66 -6.69
C THR A 495 27.87 4.42 -5.41
N ASP A 496 28.59 4.28 -4.30
CA ASP A 496 28.03 4.14 -2.95
C ASP A 496 27.32 5.40 -2.43
N LYS A 497 27.40 6.52 -3.17
CA LYS A 497 26.69 7.77 -2.87
C LYS A 497 25.18 7.68 -3.04
N LEU A 498 24.67 6.72 -3.82
CA LEU A 498 23.24 6.56 -4.04
C LEU A 498 22.57 6.02 -2.76
N GLU A 499 21.95 6.93 -2.02
CA GLU A 499 21.12 6.61 -0.85
C GLU A 499 19.80 5.97 -1.27
N ARG A 500 19.27 6.40 -2.42
CA ARG A 500 18.05 5.85 -3.00
C ARG A 500 18.19 5.54 -4.49
N TYR A 501 17.63 4.41 -4.92
CA TYR A 501 17.56 4.12 -6.35
C TYR A 501 16.42 3.18 -6.73
N GLN A 502 15.95 3.34 -7.95
CA GLN A 502 15.11 2.39 -8.66
C GLN A 502 15.71 2.20 -10.05
N ILE A 503 16.46 1.12 -10.23
CA ILE A 503 17.22 0.88 -11.45
C ILE A 503 16.69 -0.37 -12.11
N SER A 504 16.31 -0.23 -13.38
CA SER A 504 15.82 -1.32 -14.22
C SER A 504 16.68 -1.42 -15.47
N ILE A 505 17.35 -2.56 -15.66
CA ILE A 505 18.18 -2.84 -16.82
C ILE A 505 17.61 -4.05 -17.55
N GLY A 506 17.19 -3.87 -18.80
CA GLY A 506 16.57 -4.92 -19.63
C GLY A 506 15.12 -4.62 -20.01
N ARG A 507 14.45 -5.61 -20.62
CA ARG A 507 13.05 -5.53 -21.08
C ARG A 507 12.18 -6.61 -20.44
N ASN A 508 10.85 -6.48 -20.51
CA ASN A 508 9.88 -7.52 -20.12
C ASN A 508 9.93 -7.96 -18.64
N PHE A 509 9.97 -7.01 -17.71
CA PHE A 509 9.81 -7.32 -16.29
C PHE A 509 8.37 -7.82 -16.01
N ASP A 510 8.22 -9.08 -15.60
CA ASP A 510 6.92 -9.59 -15.12
C ASP A 510 6.77 -9.28 -13.63
N ASP A 511 6.16 -8.13 -13.38
CA ASP A 511 5.89 -7.58 -12.06
C ASP A 511 4.49 -7.92 -11.52
N GLY A 512 3.74 -8.84 -12.14
CA GLY A 512 2.34 -9.11 -11.80
C GLY A 512 2.10 -9.43 -10.32
N ASP A 513 2.94 -10.28 -9.71
CA ASP A 513 2.86 -10.55 -8.26
C ASP A 513 3.36 -9.38 -7.41
N LEU A 514 4.36 -8.62 -7.88
CA LEU A 514 4.87 -7.44 -7.16
C LEU A 514 3.83 -6.31 -7.16
N LYS A 515 3.01 -6.20 -8.20
CA LYS A 515 1.88 -5.27 -8.30
C LYS A 515 0.80 -5.53 -7.25
N LYS A 516 0.58 -6.78 -6.82
CA LYS A 516 -0.32 -7.11 -5.68
C LYS A 516 0.18 -6.50 -4.37
N TYR A 517 1.49 -6.32 -4.25
CA TYR A 517 2.13 -5.65 -3.14
C TYR A 517 2.44 -4.16 -3.43
N ARG A 518 2.00 -3.62 -4.58
CA ARG A 518 2.03 -2.19 -5.02
C ARG A 518 3.38 -1.49 -4.85
N TRP A 519 4.35 -1.88 -5.67
CA TRP A 519 5.72 -1.35 -5.65
C TRP A 519 5.88 0.13 -6.01
N ASP A 520 4.93 0.68 -6.77
CA ASP A 520 4.82 2.09 -7.12
C ASP A 520 4.60 3.00 -5.89
N THR A 521 4.08 2.40 -4.82
CA THR A 521 3.80 3.04 -3.52
C THR A 521 4.78 2.63 -2.43
N TRP A 522 5.88 1.94 -2.77
CA TRP A 522 6.86 1.57 -1.75
C TRP A 522 7.81 2.70 -1.39
N PRO A 523 8.10 2.88 -0.09
CA PRO A 523 9.19 3.72 0.36
C PRO A 523 10.56 3.04 0.16
N THR A 524 10.64 1.93 -0.61
CA THR A 524 11.86 1.13 -0.79
C THR A 524 12.99 2.03 -1.20
N LYS A 525 14.03 2.05 -0.36
CA LYS A 525 15.16 2.94 -0.56
C LYS A 525 15.95 2.51 -1.80
N ARG A 526 16.04 1.22 -2.12
CA ARG A 526 17.02 0.72 -3.09
C ARG A 526 16.49 -0.51 -3.84
N MET A 527 16.01 -0.32 -5.07
CA MET A 527 15.43 -1.34 -5.94
C MET A 527 16.32 -1.54 -7.16
N LEU A 528 16.65 -2.81 -7.44
CA LEU A 528 17.36 -3.21 -8.64
C LEU A 528 16.59 -4.31 -9.38
N GLN A 529 16.34 -4.10 -10.66
CA GLN A 529 15.74 -5.07 -11.56
C GLN A 529 16.68 -5.31 -12.75
N LEU A 530 17.15 -6.55 -12.91
CA LEU A 530 17.98 -6.94 -14.04
C LEU A 530 17.27 -8.03 -14.83
N CYS A 531 17.14 -7.79 -16.14
CA CYS A 531 16.65 -8.74 -17.12
C CYS A 531 17.69 -8.85 -18.22
N LEU A 532 18.59 -9.83 -18.07
CA LEU A 532 19.79 -9.96 -18.88
C LEU A 532 19.49 -10.79 -20.14
N SER A 533 20.17 -10.45 -21.24
CA SER A 533 20.02 -11.16 -22.52
C SER A 533 21.14 -12.18 -22.77
N GLU A 534 22.32 -12.01 -22.15
CA GLU A 534 23.55 -12.75 -22.45
C GLU A 534 24.11 -13.59 -21.29
N GLY A 535 23.31 -13.91 -20.26
CA GLY A 535 23.70 -14.85 -19.20
C GLY A 535 24.68 -14.31 -18.15
N GLU A 536 25.61 -13.43 -18.51
CA GLU A 536 26.58 -12.84 -17.57
C GLU A 536 26.08 -11.51 -16.98
N LEU A 537 26.45 -11.24 -15.72
CA LEU A 537 26.31 -9.90 -15.16
C LEU A 537 27.20 -8.91 -15.93
N PRO A 538 26.70 -7.70 -16.21
CA PRO A 538 27.51 -6.65 -16.80
C PRO A 538 28.79 -6.42 -16.01
N LYS A 539 29.94 -6.29 -16.69
CA LYS A 539 31.27 -6.05 -16.10
C LYS A 539 31.44 -4.61 -15.60
N GLU A 540 30.43 -4.08 -14.90
CA GLU A 540 30.39 -2.74 -14.32
C GLU A 540 30.45 -2.88 -12.80
N LYS A 541 31.56 -2.42 -12.19
CA LYS A 541 31.82 -2.62 -10.75
C LYS A 541 30.78 -1.95 -9.85
N GLY A 542 30.18 -0.85 -10.30
CA GLY A 542 29.12 -0.17 -9.57
C GLY A 542 27.88 -1.03 -9.36
N LEU A 543 27.58 -1.95 -10.27
CA LEU A 543 26.42 -2.85 -10.20
C LEU A 543 26.53 -3.80 -9.01
N GLU A 544 27.73 -4.25 -8.65
CA GLU A 544 27.98 -5.04 -7.44
C GLU A 544 27.61 -4.27 -6.17
N VAL A 545 27.91 -2.97 -6.13
CA VAL A 545 27.53 -2.07 -5.02
C VAL A 545 26.01 -1.96 -4.90
N LEU A 546 25.30 -1.89 -6.02
CA LEU A 546 23.83 -1.89 -6.03
C LEU A 546 23.26 -3.24 -5.58
N LEU A 547 23.76 -4.35 -6.11
CA LEU A 547 23.35 -5.70 -5.72
C LEU A 547 23.45 -5.88 -4.19
N LYS A 548 24.60 -5.51 -3.59
CA LYS A 548 24.83 -5.62 -2.15
C LYS A 548 23.86 -4.78 -1.31
N ASN A 549 23.53 -3.58 -1.76
CA ASN A 549 22.74 -2.61 -0.99
C ASN A 549 21.22 -2.68 -1.27
N SER A 550 20.80 -3.46 -2.25
CA SER A 550 19.40 -3.55 -2.67
C SER A 550 18.50 -4.10 -1.57
N GLN A 551 17.34 -3.48 -1.38
CA GLN A 551 16.24 -3.96 -0.53
C GLN A 551 15.22 -4.75 -1.35
N LEU A 552 15.09 -4.45 -2.64
CA LEU A 552 14.36 -5.25 -3.60
C LEU A 552 15.27 -5.63 -4.77
N LEU A 553 15.30 -6.91 -5.08
CA LEU A 553 16.08 -7.46 -6.17
C LEU A 553 15.19 -8.35 -7.04
N TYR A 554 15.05 -7.97 -8.30
CA TYR A 554 14.45 -8.80 -9.35
C TYR A 554 15.56 -9.20 -10.32
N LEU A 555 15.71 -10.50 -10.58
CA LEU A 555 16.72 -11.01 -11.50
C LEU A 555 16.12 -12.04 -12.45
N ASP A 556 16.39 -11.84 -13.73
CA ASP A 556 16.10 -12.77 -14.82
C ASP A 556 17.28 -12.84 -15.79
N GLY A 557 17.61 -14.04 -16.26
CA GLY A 557 18.64 -14.28 -17.28
C GLY A 557 20.08 -14.42 -16.79
N LEU A 558 20.32 -14.82 -15.55
CA LEU A 558 21.68 -15.17 -15.06
C LEU A 558 22.03 -16.62 -15.37
N GLU A 559 23.14 -16.89 -16.03
CA GLU A 559 23.61 -18.27 -16.28
C GLU A 559 24.66 -18.70 -15.25
N ASP A 560 24.66 -20.00 -14.93
CA ASP A 560 25.73 -20.70 -14.20
C ASP A 560 26.17 -20.14 -12.83
N VAL A 561 25.22 -19.65 -12.03
CA VAL A 561 25.43 -19.27 -10.62
C VAL A 561 25.18 -20.48 -9.71
N SER A 562 26.18 -20.96 -8.97
CA SER A 562 26.00 -22.15 -8.12
C SER A 562 25.39 -21.80 -6.76
N ASN A 563 25.80 -20.65 -6.20
CA ASN A 563 25.45 -20.16 -4.88
C ASN A 563 25.07 -18.68 -4.94
N PHE A 564 23.78 -18.40 -5.22
CA PHE A 564 23.30 -17.04 -5.41
C PHE A 564 23.65 -16.11 -4.26
N ALA A 565 23.43 -16.56 -3.01
CA ALA A 565 23.62 -15.73 -1.84
C ALA A 565 25.05 -15.23 -1.68
N TYR A 566 26.07 -16.06 -1.91
CA TYR A 566 27.47 -15.71 -1.62
C TYR A 566 28.32 -15.38 -2.86
N GLU A 567 27.94 -15.86 -4.06
CA GLU A 567 28.59 -15.44 -5.31
C GLU A 567 28.21 -14.00 -5.68
N LEU A 568 26.95 -13.63 -5.47
CA LEU A 568 26.45 -12.29 -5.81
C LEU A 568 26.29 -11.39 -4.58
N GLY A 569 25.99 -11.97 -3.42
CA GLY A 569 25.90 -11.25 -2.15
C GLY A 569 27.07 -11.61 -1.26
N THR A 570 28.16 -10.84 -1.31
CA THR A 570 29.37 -11.10 -0.49
C THR A 570 29.13 -11.38 1.01
N GLU A 571 27.99 -10.96 1.56
CA GLU A 571 27.54 -11.24 2.93
C GLU A 571 26.13 -11.89 3.00
N GLY A 572 25.65 -12.59 1.97
CA GLY A 572 24.36 -13.29 1.98
C GLY A 572 23.11 -12.39 1.97
N PHE A 573 23.20 -11.17 1.41
CA PHE A 573 22.08 -10.23 1.23
C PHE A 573 21.31 -9.87 2.52
N GLN A 574 21.99 -9.39 3.57
CA GLN A 574 21.37 -9.09 4.88
C GLN A 574 20.28 -8.00 4.86
N GLN A 575 20.34 -7.09 3.90
CA GLN A 575 19.43 -5.94 3.79
C GLN A 575 18.26 -6.19 2.84
N LEU A 576 18.30 -7.30 2.09
CA LEU A 576 17.30 -7.63 1.09
C LEU A 576 16.00 -8.05 1.76
N LYS A 577 14.90 -7.41 1.36
CA LYS A 577 13.54 -7.67 1.85
C LYS A 577 12.68 -8.42 0.85
N TYR A 578 12.89 -8.16 -0.44
CA TYR A 578 12.10 -8.73 -1.52
C TYR A 578 13.05 -9.31 -2.57
N LEU A 579 12.95 -10.61 -2.82
CA LEU A 579 13.75 -11.30 -3.84
C LEU A 579 12.83 -11.99 -4.84
N VAL A 580 13.04 -11.71 -6.13
CA VAL A 580 12.37 -12.37 -7.25
C VAL A 580 13.42 -12.93 -8.20
N LEU A 581 13.38 -14.24 -8.43
CA LEU A 581 14.22 -14.97 -9.38
C LEU A 581 13.33 -15.65 -10.43
N GLN A 582 13.65 -15.49 -11.73
CA GLN A 582 12.85 -15.93 -12.88
C GLN A 582 13.54 -16.97 -13.79
N GLU A 583 12.78 -17.47 -14.78
CA GLU A 583 12.99 -18.79 -15.42
C GLU A 583 14.33 -18.97 -16.14
N ARG A 584 14.94 -17.89 -16.62
CA ARG A 584 16.22 -17.95 -17.35
C ARG A 584 17.43 -18.04 -16.44
N ASN A 585 17.24 -18.15 -15.11
CA ASN A 585 18.34 -18.25 -14.17
C ASN A 585 18.87 -19.68 -14.03
N GLY A 586 20.16 -19.88 -14.31
CA GLY A 586 20.93 -21.10 -14.08
C GLY A 586 21.31 -21.36 -12.62
N ILE A 587 20.61 -20.75 -11.67
CA ILE A 587 20.91 -20.84 -10.24
C ILE A 587 20.64 -22.25 -9.72
N GLN A 588 21.65 -22.89 -9.14
CA GLN A 588 21.51 -24.23 -8.53
C GLN A 588 21.00 -24.15 -7.09
N HIS A 589 21.52 -23.20 -6.31
CA HIS A 589 21.15 -22.98 -4.91
C HIS A 589 20.92 -21.49 -4.64
N VAL A 590 19.82 -21.15 -3.96
CA VAL A 590 19.62 -19.77 -3.48
C VAL A 590 20.62 -19.45 -2.36
N VAL A 591 20.88 -20.42 -1.48
CA VAL A 591 21.97 -20.39 -0.49
C VAL A 591 22.67 -21.74 -0.47
N ASN A 592 24.00 -21.74 -0.55
CA ASN A 592 24.82 -22.90 -0.24
C ASN A 592 25.85 -22.54 0.85
N SER A 593 25.72 -23.15 2.04
CA SER A 593 26.64 -22.98 3.17
C SER A 593 27.65 -24.12 3.33
N MET A 594 27.60 -25.16 2.48
CA MET A 594 28.50 -26.32 2.57
C MET A 594 29.96 -25.97 2.26
N GLU A 595 30.19 -24.89 1.51
CA GLU A 595 31.53 -24.39 1.16
C GLU A 595 32.11 -23.47 2.24
N GLN A 596 31.34 -23.20 3.30
CA GLN A 596 31.70 -22.23 4.34
C GLN A 596 32.16 -22.94 5.62
N THR A 597 33.14 -22.36 6.31
CA THR A 597 33.78 -22.98 7.49
C THR A 597 32.92 -22.95 8.76
N HIS A 598 31.86 -22.14 8.79
CA HIS A 598 30.96 -21.93 9.92
C HIS A 598 29.51 -21.77 9.43
N PRO A 599 28.48 -22.02 10.26
CA PRO A 599 27.09 -21.76 9.91
C PRO A 599 26.92 -20.31 9.47
N CYS A 600 26.37 -20.11 8.27
CA CYS A 600 26.29 -18.78 7.68
C CYS A 600 24.93 -18.14 7.93
N THR A 601 24.93 -16.81 8.02
CA THR A 601 23.70 -16.01 8.04
C THR A 601 23.41 -15.52 6.63
N ALA A 602 22.20 -15.74 6.13
CA ALA A 602 21.72 -15.21 4.85
C ALA A 602 20.30 -14.67 4.99
N PHE A 603 19.96 -13.63 4.23
CA PHE A 603 18.57 -13.15 4.10
C PHE A 603 17.88 -12.80 5.42
N GLN A 604 18.59 -12.18 6.39
CA GLN A 604 18.05 -11.83 7.71
C GLN A 604 16.85 -10.87 7.65
N SER A 605 16.76 -10.05 6.60
CA SER A 605 15.67 -9.09 6.41
C SER A 605 14.62 -9.52 5.39
N LEU A 606 14.74 -10.71 4.80
CA LEU A 606 13.88 -11.14 3.69
C LEU A 606 12.46 -11.37 4.19
N GLU A 607 11.49 -10.70 3.56
CA GLU A 607 10.05 -10.76 3.84
C GLU A 607 9.31 -11.55 2.74
N LEU A 608 9.77 -11.47 1.49
CA LEU A 608 9.17 -12.10 0.31
C LEU A 608 10.23 -12.80 -0.54
N LEU A 609 9.98 -14.07 -0.86
CA LEU A 609 10.76 -14.85 -1.82
C LEU A 609 9.86 -15.37 -2.94
N ILE A 610 10.15 -15.00 -4.19
CA ILE A 610 9.46 -15.51 -5.38
C ILE A 610 10.48 -16.19 -6.30
N LEU A 611 10.21 -17.46 -6.62
CA LEU A 611 11.03 -18.29 -7.52
C LEU A 611 10.13 -18.77 -8.66
N ARG A 612 10.43 -18.41 -9.92
CA ARG A 612 9.64 -18.80 -11.10
C ARG A 612 10.50 -19.50 -12.14
N GLY A 613 10.06 -20.66 -12.61
CA GLY A 613 10.66 -21.44 -13.69
C GLY A 613 12.13 -21.77 -13.50
N MET A 614 12.59 -21.90 -12.25
CA MET A 614 14.01 -22.10 -11.95
C MET A 614 14.42 -23.55 -12.28
N MET A 615 14.71 -23.83 -13.55
CA MET A 615 14.89 -25.20 -14.07
C MET A 615 16.16 -25.90 -13.55
N LYS A 616 17.18 -25.15 -13.09
CA LYS A 616 18.41 -25.70 -12.49
C LYS A 616 18.36 -25.76 -10.96
N LEU A 617 17.36 -25.18 -10.31
CA LEU A 617 17.30 -25.05 -8.85
C LEU A 617 17.07 -26.40 -8.17
N GLU A 618 18.06 -26.85 -7.39
CA GLU A 618 18.03 -28.14 -6.70
C GLU A 618 17.52 -28.00 -5.27
N LYS A 619 17.99 -26.97 -4.55
CA LYS A 619 17.56 -26.64 -3.18
C LYS A 619 17.52 -25.12 -2.99
N ILE A 620 16.55 -24.63 -2.23
CA ILE A 620 16.55 -23.21 -1.81
C ILE A 620 17.73 -22.98 -0.85
N CYS A 621 17.94 -23.89 0.09
CA CYS A 621 19.07 -23.85 1.02
C CYS A 621 19.79 -25.19 1.03
N HIS A 622 21.11 -25.16 0.86
CA HIS A 622 21.99 -26.32 1.00
C HIS A 622 22.96 -26.09 2.16
N GLY A 623 22.92 -26.97 3.17
CA GLY A 623 23.71 -26.86 4.39
C GLY A 623 22.95 -26.23 5.56
N GLU A 624 23.62 -26.11 6.71
CA GLU A 624 23.06 -25.51 7.93
C GLU A 624 23.21 -23.98 7.92
N LEU A 625 22.17 -23.28 8.38
CA LEU A 625 22.13 -21.83 8.53
C LEU A 625 21.89 -21.44 9.98
N THR A 626 22.26 -20.21 10.33
CA THR A 626 21.97 -19.63 11.64
C THR A 626 20.47 -19.32 11.82
N PRO A 627 19.94 -19.28 13.07
CA PRO A 627 18.54 -18.96 13.34
C PRO A 627 18.05 -17.61 12.83
N GLU A 628 18.96 -16.66 12.61
CA GLU A 628 18.67 -15.35 12.07
C GLU A 628 18.32 -15.39 10.56
N SER A 629 18.68 -16.47 9.87
CA SER A 629 18.43 -16.63 8.44
C SER A 629 16.94 -16.83 8.16
N PHE A 630 16.41 -16.08 7.20
CA PHE A 630 14.98 -16.07 6.85
C PHE A 630 14.02 -15.75 8.02
N ALA A 631 14.51 -15.22 9.15
CA ALA A 631 13.69 -14.99 10.36
C ALA A 631 12.52 -14.01 10.16
N LYS A 632 12.58 -13.17 9.11
CA LYS A 632 11.52 -12.22 8.73
C LYS A 632 10.64 -12.69 7.58
N LEU A 633 10.87 -13.89 7.02
CA LEU A 633 10.17 -14.35 5.83
C LEU A 633 8.68 -14.54 6.13
N GLN A 634 7.84 -13.88 5.34
CA GLN A 634 6.38 -13.91 5.46
C GLN A 634 5.73 -14.65 4.30
N VAL A 635 6.28 -14.51 3.09
CA VAL A 635 5.68 -15.08 1.88
C VAL A 635 6.73 -15.79 1.07
N ILE A 636 6.44 -17.03 0.70
CA ILE A 636 7.18 -17.77 -0.32
C ILE A 636 6.25 -18.20 -1.45
N LYS A 637 6.67 -17.93 -2.69
CA LYS A 637 6.01 -18.38 -3.91
C LYS A 637 7.01 -19.12 -4.79
N VAL A 638 6.68 -20.35 -5.15
CA VAL A 638 7.53 -21.19 -6.01
C VAL A 638 6.68 -21.71 -7.16
N SER A 639 7.04 -21.38 -8.40
CA SER A 639 6.33 -21.85 -9.57
C SER A 639 7.27 -22.47 -10.61
N SER A 640 6.87 -23.58 -11.22
CA SER A 640 7.60 -24.21 -12.35
C SER A 640 9.06 -24.59 -12.04
N CYS A 641 9.40 -24.90 -10.78
CA CYS A 641 10.76 -25.30 -10.37
C CYS A 641 10.93 -26.82 -10.38
N ASP A 642 11.01 -27.42 -11.56
CA ASP A 642 10.89 -28.87 -11.76
C ASP A 642 12.08 -29.72 -11.24
N LYS A 643 13.19 -29.13 -10.79
CA LYS A 643 14.27 -29.89 -10.10
C LYS A 643 14.15 -29.89 -8.57
N LEU A 644 13.34 -29.00 -8.02
CA LEU A 644 13.20 -28.81 -6.59
C LEU A 644 12.43 -29.98 -5.97
N ARG A 645 13.06 -30.72 -5.06
CA ARG A 645 12.43 -31.86 -4.36
C ARG A 645 11.81 -31.51 -3.02
N ASN A 646 12.34 -30.48 -2.35
CA ASN A 646 11.82 -29.93 -1.12
C ASN A 646 12.00 -28.41 -1.07
N LEU A 647 11.14 -27.70 -0.32
CA LEU A 647 11.30 -26.25 -0.14
C LEU A 647 12.34 -25.93 0.93
N PHE A 648 12.28 -26.60 2.08
CA PHE A 648 13.10 -26.28 3.24
C PHE A 648 13.74 -27.52 3.86
N HIS A 649 14.96 -27.36 4.37
CA HIS A 649 15.51 -28.28 5.35
C HIS A 649 14.92 -28.01 6.74
N TYR A 650 14.80 -29.03 7.57
CA TYR A 650 14.23 -28.98 8.93
C TYR A 650 14.84 -27.85 9.79
N SER A 651 16.15 -27.63 9.73
CA SER A 651 16.83 -26.56 10.47
C SER A 651 16.38 -25.15 10.05
N VAL A 652 16.15 -24.92 8.75
CA VAL A 652 15.67 -23.62 8.23
C VAL A 652 14.21 -23.41 8.60
N ALA A 653 13.38 -24.45 8.46
CA ALA A 653 11.96 -24.37 8.75
C ALA A 653 11.66 -23.98 10.21
N LYS A 654 12.53 -24.34 11.18
CA LYS A 654 12.45 -23.84 12.57
C LYS A 654 12.59 -22.33 12.72
N CYS A 655 13.26 -21.67 11.78
CA CYS A 655 13.54 -20.24 11.81
C CYS A 655 12.36 -19.41 11.25
N LEU A 656 11.45 -20.05 10.50
CA LEU A 656 10.33 -19.42 9.77
C LEU A 656 9.11 -19.11 10.66
N SER A 657 9.35 -18.45 11.78
CA SER A 657 8.30 -18.12 12.77
C SER A 657 7.25 -17.11 12.29
N ARG A 658 7.54 -16.36 11.22
CA ARG A 658 6.68 -15.30 10.66
C ARG A 658 6.03 -15.67 9.33
N LEU A 659 6.23 -16.89 8.85
CA LEU A 659 5.74 -17.31 7.54
C LEU A 659 4.20 -17.35 7.54
N GLU A 660 3.60 -16.52 6.69
CA GLU A 660 2.15 -16.35 6.57
C GLU A 660 1.58 -17.02 5.32
N THR A 661 2.35 -17.14 4.24
CA THR A 661 1.88 -17.70 2.96
C THR A 661 2.92 -18.59 2.31
N ILE A 662 2.49 -19.79 1.92
CA ILE A 662 3.24 -20.71 1.05
C ILE A 662 2.39 -20.97 -0.19
N GLN A 663 2.91 -20.62 -1.37
CA GLN A 663 2.29 -20.92 -2.65
C GLN A 663 3.26 -21.74 -3.51
N VAL A 664 2.86 -22.93 -3.91
CA VAL A 664 3.60 -23.81 -4.81
C VAL A 664 2.72 -24.13 -6.01
N THR A 665 3.21 -23.90 -7.21
CA THR A 665 2.48 -24.15 -8.46
C THR A 665 3.38 -24.83 -9.49
N ASP A 666 2.87 -25.83 -10.21
CA ASP A 666 3.57 -26.47 -11.34
C ASP A 666 4.99 -27.02 -11.00
N CYS A 667 5.25 -27.43 -9.76
CA CYS A 667 6.54 -28.00 -9.33
C CYS A 667 6.47 -29.53 -9.33
N LYS A 668 6.77 -30.18 -10.47
CA LYS A 668 6.40 -31.58 -10.70
C LYS A 668 7.21 -32.61 -9.92
N MET A 669 8.43 -32.24 -9.50
CA MET A 669 9.33 -33.12 -8.76
C MET A 669 9.33 -32.88 -7.24
N LEU A 670 8.52 -31.95 -6.74
CA LEU A 670 8.44 -31.68 -5.31
C LEU A 670 7.78 -32.86 -4.58
N GLU A 671 8.53 -33.49 -3.69
CA GLU A 671 8.13 -34.68 -2.93
C GLU A 671 7.62 -34.29 -1.54
N GLU A 672 8.24 -33.28 -0.92
CA GLU A 672 7.95 -32.82 0.45
C GLU A 672 8.09 -31.30 0.58
N ILE A 673 7.42 -30.67 1.55
CA ILE A 673 7.65 -29.24 1.83
C ILE A 673 8.91 -29.06 2.68
N VAL A 674 9.06 -29.86 3.74
CA VAL A 674 10.20 -29.83 4.67
C VAL A 674 10.86 -31.21 4.75
N ILE A 675 12.16 -31.29 4.44
CA ILE A 675 12.94 -32.53 4.58
C ILE A 675 13.62 -32.60 5.95
N ASN A 676 13.59 -33.79 6.58
CA ASN A 676 14.24 -34.08 7.86
C ASN A 676 15.18 -35.29 7.72
N GLU A 677 16.48 -35.06 7.58
CA GLU A 677 17.51 -36.11 7.41
C GLU A 677 18.01 -36.64 8.77
N GLY A 678 17.12 -37.08 9.66
CA GLY A 678 17.48 -37.88 10.85
C GLY A 678 17.91 -37.13 12.12
N GLN A 679 17.54 -35.86 12.30
CA GLN A 679 17.76 -35.16 13.59
C GLN A 679 16.77 -35.64 14.66
N ILE A 680 17.24 -35.84 15.89
CA ILE A 680 16.41 -36.22 17.05
C ILE A 680 15.28 -35.20 17.24
N VAL A 681 14.04 -35.68 17.11
CA VAL A 681 12.81 -34.90 17.19
C VAL A 681 12.66 -34.31 18.60
N GLY A 682 13.09 -33.06 18.75
CA GLY A 682 12.85 -32.27 19.97
C GLY A 682 11.71 -31.25 19.85
N SER A 683 11.31 -30.88 18.63
CA SER A 683 10.20 -29.94 18.41
C SER A 683 9.50 -30.19 17.06
N GLU A 684 8.18 -30.33 17.06
CA GLU A 684 7.39 -30.35 15.83
C GLU A 684 7.46 -28.97 15.16
N ILE A 685 7.64 -28.93 13.83
CA ILE A 685 7.59 -27.68 13.06
C ILE A 685 6.13 -27.32 12.84
N ILE A 686 5.70 -26.25 13.50
CA ILE A 686 4.36 -25.68 13.35
C ILE A 686 4.60 -24.26 12.87
N PHE A 687 4.34 -23.95 11.60
CA PHE A 687 4.42 -22.57 11.09
C PHE A 687 3.29 -21.74 11.74
N PRO A 688 3.55 -20.98 12.83
CA PRO A 688 2.49 -20.56 13.74
C PRO A 688 1.71 -19.36 13.21
N GLN A 689 2.26 -18.67 12.20
CA GLN A 689 1.61 -17.54 11.53
C GLN A 689 1.05 -17.92 10.15
N LEU A 690 1.13 -19.19 9.73
CA LEU A 690 0.70 -19.59 8.38
C LEU A 690 -0.81 -19.39 8.25
N ARG A 691 -1.22 -18.56 7.29
CA ARG A 691 -2.62 -18.20 7.00
C ARG A 691 -3.10 -18.77 5.68
N SER A 692 -2.23 -18.91 4.70
CA SER A 692 -2.59 -19.42 3.37
C SER A 692 -1.57 -20.45 2.89
N LEU A 693 -2.06 -21.62 2.48
CA LEU A 693 -1.29 -22.66 1.83
C LEU A 693 -1.97 -23.01 0.50
N GLU A 694 -1.27 -22.81 -0.60
CA GLU A 694 -1.73 -23.12 -1.95
C GLU A 694 -0.74 -24.09 -2.61
N LEU A 695 -1.24 -25.26 -3.01
CA LEU A 695 -0.49 -26.33 -3.66
C LEU A 695 -1.23 -26.70 -4.94
N LYS A 696 -0.69 -26.32 -6.10
CA LYS A 696 -1.30 -26.57 -7.41
C LYS A 696 -0.37 -27.30 -8.34
N ASN A 697 -0.84 -28.38 -8.98
CA ASN A 697 -0.05 -29.20 -9.90
C ASN A 697 1.29 -29.63 -9.29
N VAL A 698 1.21 -30.25 -8.11
CA VAL A 698 2.36 -30.79 -7.36
C VAL A 698 2.19 -32.32 -7.24
N PRO A 699 2.31 -33.08 -8.35
CA PRO A 699 1.84 -34.45 -8.43
C PRO A 699 2.59 -35.44 -7.54
N LYS A 700 3.87 -35.20 -7.23
CA LYS A 700 4.68 -36.09 -6.40
C LYS A 700 4.59 -35.84 -4.89
N LEU A 701 4.00 -34.72 -4.48
CA LEU A 701 3.93 -34.33 -3.08
C LEU A 701 3.15 -35.38 -2.27
N SER A 702 3.80 -35.97 -1.26
CA SER A 702 3.18 -36.98 -0.40
C SER A 702 3.10 -36.55 1.07
N HIS A 703 4.06 -35.76 1.55
CA HIS A 703 4.15 -35.33 2.96
C HIS A 703 4.49 -33.84 3.08
N PHE A 704 4.03 -33.22 4.16
CA PHE A 704 4.44 -31.85 4.49
C PHE A 704 5.83 -31.83 5.16
N ILE A 705 6.09 -32.76 6.08
CA ILE A 705 7.40 -32.97 6.71
C ILE A 705 7.77 -34.46 6.53
N SER A 706 9.04 -34.75 6.20
CA SER A 706 9.56 -36.14 6.21
C SER A 706 9.55 -36.71 7.63
N GLU A 707 8.79 -37.79 7.85
CA GLU A 707 8.89 -38.62 9.05
C GLU A 707 9.63 -39.92 8.70
N ASP A 708 10.26 -40.55 9.71
CA ASP A 708 10.92 -41.87 9.58
C ASP A 708 10.03 -42.89 8.84
N PRO A 709 10.60 -43.89 8.14
CA PRO A 709 9.90 -44.65 7.11
C PRO A 709 8.60 -45.31 7.59
N PRO A 710 7.56 -45.34 6.74
CA PRO A 710 6.19 -45.62 7.15
C PRO A 710 5.99 -47.07 7.55
N GLN A 711 5.62 -47.31 8.82
CA GLN A 711 4.99 -48.58 9.21
C GLN A 711 3.50 -48.66 8.79
N ARG A 712 2.93 -47.65 8.11
CA ARG A 712 1.52 -47.61 7.71
C ARG A 712 1.31 -47.00 6.32
N SER A 713 0.38 -47.56 5.55
CA SER A 713 0.12 -47.29 4.12
C SER A 713 -0.63 -45.98 3.81
N THR A 714 -0.96 -45.17 4.82
CA THR A 714 -1.77 -43.94 4.73
C THR A 714 -1.24 -42.85 5.66
N SER A 715 -0.22 -42.10 5.24
CA SER A 715 0.26 -40.92 5.97
C SER A 715 -0.47 -39.67 5.45
N PRO A 716 -1.04 -38.82 6.33
CA PRO A 716 -1.64 -37.54 5.94
C PRO A 716 -0.56 -36.53 5.50
N LEU A 717 -0.94 -35.54 4.69
CA LEU A 717 -0.07 -34.41 4.34
C LEU A 717 0.47 -33.74 5.61
N PHE A 718 -0.42 -33.41 6.56
CA PHE A 718 -0.05 -32.97 7.91
C PHE A 718 -0.17 -34.10 8.93
N CYS A 719 0.96 -34.49 9.52
CA CYS A 719 1.10 -35.45 10.63
C CYS A 719 1.74 -34.78 11.87
N GLY A 720 1.46 -35.30 13.07
CA GLY A 720 2.03 -34.79 14.34
C GLY A 720 1.04 -34.72 15.51
N LYS A 721 1.54 -34.85 16.74
CA LYS A 721 0.85 -34.48 17.99
C LYS A 721 1.47 -33.16 18.47
N LEU A 722 0.76 -32.05 18.24
CA LEU A 722 1.22 -30.73 18.70
C LEU A 722 1.61 -30.81 20.17
N ALA A 723 2.89 -30.55 20.45
CA ALA A 723 3.48 -30.72 21.79
C ALA A 723 2.84 -29.78 22.83
N ASP A 724 2.18 -28.70 22.38
CA ASP A 724 1.48 -27.73 23.21
C ASP A 724 0.00 -27.63 22.79
N PRO A 725 -0.96 -27.98 23.67
CA PRO A 725 -2.40 -27.84 23.42
C PRO A 725 -2.87 -26.38 23.23
N THR A 726 -2.02 -25.39 23.49
CA THR A 726 -2.32 -23.96 23.26
C THR A 726 -1.83 -23.42 21.91
N SER A 727 -1.09 -24.23 21.14
CA SER A 727 -0.51 -23.84 19.86
C SER A 727 -1.49 -24.10 18.69
N TYR A 728 -2.35 -23.13 18.42
CA TYR A 728 -3.30 -23.19 17.29
C TYR A 728 -2.64 -22.75 15.97
N MET A 729 -2.92 -23.48 14.89
CA MET A 729 -2.57 -23.04 13.54
C MET A 729 -3.49 -21.89 13.11
N LYS A 730 -2.92 -20.81 12.57
CA LYS A 730 -3.67 -19.65 12.06
C LYS A 730 -4.12 -19.82 10.61
N LEU A 731 -4.12 -21.05 10.09
CA LEU A 731 -4.43 -21.34 8.69
C LEU A 731 -5.89 -20.95 8.41
N ARG A 732 -6.10 -20.10 7.42
CA ARG A 732 -7.40 -19.59 6.97
C ARG A 732 -7.78 -20.14 5.61
N GLU A 733 -6.81 -20.38 4.75
CA GLU A 733 -7.03 -20.83 3.38
C GLU A 733 -6.12 -22.01 3.07
N LEU A 734 -6.72 -23.10 2.58
CA LEU A 734 -6.03 -24.24 2.02
C LEU A 734 -6.58 -24.54 0.63
N VAL A 735 -5.71 -24.48 -0.38
CA VAL A 735 -6.04 -24.83 -1.77
C VAL A 735 -5.10 -25.95 -2.20
N VAL A 736 -5.67 -27.10 -2.58
CA VAL A 736 -4.95 -28.27 -3.10
C VAL A 736 -5.55 -28.66 -4.44
N GLU A 737 -4.78 -28.53 -5.50
CA GLU A 737 -5.22 -28.81 -6.87
C GLU A 737 -4.18 -29.65 -7.60
N ASP A 738 -4.61 -30.70 -8.32
CA ASP A 738 -3.74 -31.57 -9.12
C ASP A 738 -2.58 -32.23 -8.33
N CYS A 739 -2.76 -32.45 -7.02
CA CYS A 739 -1.83 -33.20 -6.18
C CYS A 739 -2.19 -34.71 -6.17
N PHE A 740 -1.60 -35.47 -7.08
CA PHE A 740 -2.01 -36.86 -7.34
C PHE A 740 -1.45 -37.90 -6.36
N SER A 741 -0.36 -37.63 -5.63
CA SER A 741 0.19 -38.57 -4.64
C SER A 741 -0.50 -38.53 -3.27
N LEU A 742 -1.29 -37.48 -2.99
CA LEU A 742 -1.92 -37.30 -1.68
C LEU A 742 -3.07 -38.30 -1.49
N LYS A 743 -2.97 -39.11 -0.43
CA LYS A 743 -4.03 -40.02 0.02
C LYS A 743 -4.93 -39.42 1.11
N CYS A 744 -4.36 -38.51 1.92
CA CYS A 744 -5.06 -37.79 2.98
C CYS A 744 -4.41 -36.42 3.23
N LEU A 745 -5.19 -35.43 3.69
CA LEU A 745 -4.68 -34.09 4.03
C LEU A 745 -4.29 -33.95 5.50
N PHE A 746 -5.11 -34.42 6.45
CA PHE A 746 -4.89 -34.15 7.87
C PHE A 746 -4.95 -35.41 8.73
N SER A 747 -4.12 -35.47 9.77
CA SER A 747 -4.45 -36.25 10.96
C SER A 747 -5.53 -35.55 11.78
N SER A 748 -6.28 -36.31 12.56
CA SER A 748 -7.30 -35.76 13.46
C SER A 748 -6.72 -34.75 14.47
N SER A 749 -5.51 -34.99 14.97
CA SER A 749 -4.81 -34.08 15.89
C SER A 749 -4.50 -32.71 15.28
N VAL A 750 -4.15 -32.64 14.00
CA VAL A 750 -3.93 -31.37 13.31
C VAL A 750 -5.26 -30.69 13.02
N ALA A 751 -6.25 -31.45 12.56
CA ALA A 751 -7.57 -30.93 12.21
C ALA A 751 -8.27 -30.21 13.39
N GLU A 752 -8.14 -30.72 14.62
CA GLU A 752 -8.67 -30.07 15.84
C GLU A 752 -8.12 -28.66 16.09
N ASN A 753 -6.94 -28.34 15.53
CA ASN A 753 -6.25 -27.07 15.76
C ASN A 753 -6.43 -26.06 14.61
N LEU A 754 -7.18 -26.41 13.57
CA LEU A 754 -7.51 -25.56 12.42
C LEU A 754 -8.75 -24.69 12.66
N LEU A 755 -8.84 -24.08 13.84
CA LEU A 755 -10.02 -23.32 14.26
C LEU A 755 -10.28 -22.06 13.41
N GLN A 756 -9.27 -21.56 12.69
CA GLN A 756 -9.37 -20.36 11.84
C GLN A 756 -9.60 -20.69 10.36
N LEU A 757 -9.65 -21.97 9.97
CA LEU A 757 -9.80 -22.37 8.58
C LEU A 757 -11.14 -21.85 8.05
N ASN A 758 -11.08 -21.03 7.01
CA ASN A 758 -12.20 -20.34 6.39
C ASN A 758 -12.53 -20.96 5.03
N ARG A 759 -11.50 -21.17 4.19
CA ARG A 759 -11.65 -21.71 2.83
C ARG A 759 -10.84 -22.99 2.65
N LEU A 760 -11.51 -24.04 2.19
CA LEU A 760 -10.90 -25.32 1.81
C LEU A 760 -11.27 -25.66 0.36
N GLU A 761 -10.29 -25.71 -0.54
CA GLU A 761 -10.48 -26.15 -1.92
C GLU A 761 -9.63 -27.38 -2.23
N ILE A 762 -10.26 -28.42 -2.75
CA ILE A 762 -9.61 -29.64 -3.19
C ILE A 762 -10.11 -29.97 -4.60
N ARG A 763 -9.20 -29.97 -5.58
CA ARG A 763 -9.51 -30.17 -6.99
C ARG A 763 -8.60 -31.22 -7.62
N ASN A 764 -9.16 -32.15 -8.39
CA ASN A 764 -8.40 -33.12 -9.20
C ASN A 764 -7.39 -34.01 -8.42
N CYS A 765 -7.55 -34.22 -7.10
CA CYS A 765 -6.67 -35.09 -6.31
C CYS A 765 -7.10 -36.56 -6.41
N ASN A 766 -6.65 -37.26 -7.45
CA ASN A 766 -7.17 -38.58 -7.84
C ASN A 766 -6.91 -39.73 -6.86
N GLN A 767 -5.91 -39.63 -5.98
CA GLN A 767 -5.61 -40.66 -4.97
C GLN A 767 -6.16 -40.35 -3.58
N LEU A 768 -6.82 -39.19 -3.40
CA LEU A 768 -7.32 -38.77 -2.10
C LEU A 768 -8.48 -39.68 -1.67
N GLU A 769 -8.30 -40.43 -0.59
CA GLU A 769 -9.30 -41.38 -0.07
C GLU A 769 -10.12 -40.77 1.08
N GLU A 770 -9.48 -39.99 1.95
CA GLU A 770 -10.09 -39.31 3.10
C GLU A 770 -9.48 -37.92 3.27
N VAL A 771 -10.24 -36.91 3.71
CA VAL A 771 -9.68 -35.57 4.00
C VAL A 771 -8.98 -35.56 5.36
N VAL A 772 -9.59 -36.18 6.37
CA VAL A 772 -9.06 -36.30 7.74
C VAL A 772 -9.02 -37.77 8.17
N VAL A 773 -7.81 -38.27 8.46
CA VAL A 773 -7.59 -39.62 9.03
C VAL A 773 -7.60 -39.56 10.55
N THR A 774 -8.39 -40.43 11.15
CA THR A 774 -8.68 -40.42 12.59
C THR A 774 -8.09 -41.65 13.27
N ASN A 775 -7.10 -41.42 14.14
CA ASN A 775 -6.38 -42.50 14.84
C ASN A 775 -6.76 -42.60 16.33
N GLN A 776 -7.64 -41.74 16.83
CA GLN A 776 -8.08 -41.65 18.23
C GLN A 776 -9.61 -41.77 18.33
N ARG A 777 -10.13 -42.18 19.50
CA ARG A 777 -11.57 -42.11 19.79
C ARG A 777 -11.94 -40.66 20.01
N MET A 778 -12.66 -40.08 19.07
CA MET A 778 -13.24 -38.75 19.15
C MET A 778 -14.70 -38.84 18.74
N ASP A 779 -15.54 -38.01 19.36
CA ASP A 779 -16.98 -38.00 19.06
C ASP A 779 -17.33 -36.95 17.99
N LYS A 780 -16.60 -35.82 17.97
CA LYS A 780 -16.88 -34.65 17.11
C LYS A 780 -15.60 -33.97 16.63
N LEU A 781 -15.62 -33.41 15.42
CA LEU A 781 -14.58 -32.55 14.86
C LEU A 781 -15.21 -31.22 14.41
N LEU A 782 -14.70 -30.10 14.93
CA LEU A 782 -15.31 -28.78 14.78
C LEU A 782 -14.43 -27.85 13.94
N PHE A 783 -14.99 -27.27 12.88
CA PHE A 783 -14.40 -26.18 12.11
C PHE A 783 -15.26 -24.91 12.23
N PRO A 784 -15.01 -24.05 13.24
CA PRO A 784 -15.94 -22.99 13.61
C PRO A 784 -15.95 -21.80 12.64
N GLN A 785 -14.93 -21.65 11.79
CA GLN A 785 -14.78 -20.54 10.84
C GLN A 785 -14.91 -20.93 9.38
N LEU A 786 -15.08 -22.23 9.08
CA LEU A 786 -15.08 -22.76 7.72
C LEU A 786 -16.37 -22.33 7.02
N ASN A 787 -16.23 -21.45 6.03
CA ASN A 787 -17.34 -20.85 5.31
C ASN A 787 -17.49 -21.40 3.88
N TYR A 788 -16.41 -21.90 3.30
CA TYR A 788 -16.36 -22.31 1.90
C TYR A 788 -15.60 -23.63 1.79
N VAL A 789 -16.26 -24.62 1.21
CA VAL A 789 -15.67 -25.92 0.88
C VAL A 789 -15.94 -26.24 -0.59
N MET A 790 -14.87 -26.48 -1.35
CA MET A 790 -14.97 -27.02 -2.70
C MET A 790 -14.27 -28.36 -2.81
N LEU A 791 -15.01 -29.37 -3.26
CA LEU A 791 -14.52 -30.71 -3.59
C LEU A 791 -14.85 -30.99 -5.06
N ASN A 792 -13.86 -30.92 -5.94
CA ASN A 792 -14.06 -31.09 -7.36
C ASN A 792 -13.17 -32.21 -7.92
N ASN A 793 -13.78 -33.15 -8.64
CA ASN A 793 -13.11 -34.24 -9.35
C ASN A 793 -12.18 -35.08 -8.43
N LEU A 794 -12.77 -35.74 -7.42
CA LEU A 794 -12.08 -36.57 -6.44
C LEU A 794 -12.61 -38.02 -6.51
N PRO A 795 -12.17 -38.83 -7.50
CA PRO A 795 -12.79 -40.12 -7.83
C PRO A 795 -12.69 -41.18 -6.72
N LYS A 796 -11.66 -41.13 -5.87
CA LYS A 796 -11.41 -42.09 -4.78
C LYS A 796 -11.85 -41.61 -3.40
N LEU A 797 -12.39 -40.40 -3.29
CA LEU A 797 -12.76 -39.84 -1.99
C LEU A 797 -13.97 -40.60 -1.44
N LYS A 798 -13.76 -41.36 -0.37
CA LYS A 798 -14.78 -42.21 0.26
C LYS A 798 -15.55 -41.47 1.35
N ARG A 799 -14.88 -40.58 2.08
CA ARG A 799 -15.43 -39.83 3.22
C ARG A 799 -14.61 -38.56 3.53
N PHE A 800 -15.21 -37.62 4.24
CA PHE A 800 -14.49 -36.43 4.74
C PHE A 800 -13.64 -36.80 5.97
N CYS A 801 -14.25 -37.38 7.00
CA CYS A 801 -13.58 -37.90 8.20
C CYS A 801 -14.19 -39.26 8.62
N SER A 802 -13.40 -40.14 9.22
CA SER A 802 -13.89 -41.47 9.64
C SER A 802 -14.47 -41.45 11.06
N ARG A 803 -15.67 -42.04 11.24
CA ARG A 803 -16.30 -42.34 12.56
C ARG A 803 -16.57 -41.14 13.49
N ILE A 804 -16.58 -39.91 12.99
CA ILE A 804 -16.72 -38.67 13.77
C ILE A 804 -17.75 -37.74 13.09
N VAL A 805 -18.56 -37.04 13.88
CA VAL A 805 -19.47 -36.00 13.39
C VAL A 805 -18.68 -34.74 13.05
N LEU A 806 -18.83 -34.23 11.83
CA LEU A 806 -18.23 -32.98 11.37
C LEU A 806 -19.18 -31.80 11.63
N GLU A 807 -18.76 -30.82 12.42
CA GLU A 807 -19.52 -29.61 12.69
C GLU A 807 -18.85 -28.39 12.04
N CYS A 808 -19.55 -27.74 11.10
CA CYS A 808 -19.10 -26.54 10.40
C CYS A 808 -20.16 -25.42 10.52
N PRO A 809 -20.30 -24.78 11.70
CA PRO A 809 -21.42 -23.89 12.00
C PRO A 809 -21.47 -22.60 11.16
N ARG A 810 -20.42 -22.28 10.40
CA ARG A 810 -20.35 -21.09 9.53
C ARG A 810 -20.29 -21.43 8.05
N LEU A 811 -20.53 -22.69 7.67
CA LEU A 811 -20.46 -23.13 6.27
C LEU A 811 -21.57 -22.46 5.46
N VAL A 812 -21.18 -21.58 4.54
CA VAL A 812 -22.09 -20.85 3.64
C VAL A 812 -22.17 -21.57 2.30
N GLU A 813 -21.03 -22.06 1.80
CA GLU A 813 -20.93 -22.60 0.45
C GLU A 813 -20.22 -23.96 0.45
N LEU A 814 -20.91 -24.96 -0.08
CA LEU A 814 -20.39 -26.31 -0.31
C LEU A 814 -20.56 -26.68 -1.78
N GLN A 815 -19.45 -26.68 -2.53
CA GLN A 815 -19.44 -27.12 -3.93
C GLN A 815 -18.86 -28.52 -4.04
N MET A 816 -19.65 -29.46 -4.55
CA MET A 816 -19.22 -30.84 -4.73
C MET A 816 -19.54 -31.33 -6.14
N LYS A 817 -18.51 -31.70 -6.90
CA LYS A 817 -18.65 -32.17 -8.28
C LYS A 817 -17.66 -33.29 -8.55
N GLY A 818 -18.08 -34.40 -9.15
CA GLY A 818 -17.17 -35.48 -9.55
C GLY A 818 -16.54 -36.28 -8.40
N CYS A 819 -17.29 -36.55 -7.33
CA CYS A 819 -16.85 -37.36 -6.17
C CYS A 819 -17.73 -38.62 -5.99
N PRO A 820 -17.65 -39.63 -6.89
CA PRO A 820 -18.60 -40.73 -6.98
C PRO A 820 -18.55 -41.75 -5.82
N GLN A 821 -17.44 -41.86 -5.10
CA GLN A 821 -17.27 -42.83 -3.99
C GLN A 821 -17.65 -42.26 -2.62
N LEU A 822 -18.05 -40.99 -2.54
CA LEU A 822 -18.29 -40.33 -1.28
C LEU A 822 -19.61 -40.82 -0.67
N THR A 823 -19.51 -41.68 0.35
CA THR A 823 -20.67 -42.17 1.11
C THR A 823 -21.12 -41.11 2.12
N SER A 824 -22.40 -40.71 2.07
CA SER A 824 -22.96 -39.64 2.89
C SER A 824 -23.00 -40.00 4.38
N SER A 825 -22.06 -39.47 5.15
CA SER A 825 -22.19 -39.30 6.60
C SER A 825 -21.64 -37.94 7.04
N VAL A 826 -21.94 -36.89 6.27
CA VAL A 826 -21.84 -35.52 6.78
C VAL A 826 -23.21 -35.18 7.35
N SER A 827 -23.44 -35.53 8.61
CA SER A 827 -24.55 -34.95 9.36
C SER A 827 -24.15 -33.51 9.70
N ILE A 828 -24.40 -32.58 8.77
CA ILE A 828 -24.36 -31.15 9.08
C ILE A 828 -25.49 -30.95 10.08
N SER A 829 -25.17 -30.59 11.32
CA SER A 829 -26.20 -30.25 12.31
C SER A 829 -26.99 -29.07 11.78
N GLU A 830 -28.27 -29.30 11.49
CA GLU A 830 -29.22 -28.30 11.05
C GLU A 830 -29.30 -27.18 12.11
N HIS A 831 -28.75 -26.01 11.77
CA HIS A 831 -29.35 -24.74 12.18
C HIS A 831 -29.63 -23.97 10.88
N GLU A 832 -30.90 -24.05 10.49
CA GLU A 832 -31.67 -23.30 9.51
C GLU A 832 -30.92 -22.46 8.45
N HIS A 833 -31.30 -22.75 7.19
CA HIS A 833 -31.05 -22.05 5.93
C HIS A 833 -29.82 -22.49 5.12
N LEU A 834 -30.01 -23.52 4.30
CA LEU A 834 -29.18 -23.81 3.13
C LEU A 834 -30.08 -23.91 1.90
N SER A 835 -29.68 -23.20 0.83
CA SER A 835 -30.26 -23.22 -0.52
C SER A 835 -29.17 -23.35 -1.56
#